data_AF-A0A0F9UHN1-F1
#
_entry.id   AF-A0A0F9UHN1-F1
#
_cell.length_a   1.000
_cell.length_b   1.000
_cell.length_c   1.000
_cell.angle_alpha   90.00
_cell.angle_beta   90.00
_cell.angle_gamma   90.00
#
_symmetry.space_group_name_H-M   'P 1'
#
loop_
_entity.id
_entity.type
_entity.pdbx_description
1 polymer ?
#
loop_
_entity_poly.entity_id
_entity_poly.type
_entity_poly.pdbx_seq_one_letter_code
_entity_poly.pdbx_strand_id
1 'polypeptide(L)'
;MAIGSGGIHPGDEKVPAADSSNNVLSKEVVGNKSDAAVAAVDTSTSLMAYVKGILNSLVGGAVNEVVFPLGPVGNVLVQPDDSAVRYAVYLVNFGGNILTDGETVPGTFTVHRVRAGSDTEIISSTASTEATGVISAVVDFSAGGNWVDGDLGYIEFTGITATVGASTSELPVIRKSFRVSQEVGIESKIDTIDAFHDVPVADVNDNVVMSDVVGNKADGEVVTVDTVSSLMAYMKALVNDINAVAQRVVDGTLNAAAGASLGAGKSLVDALGADGSAAHTFGFDDGASVLGDLDGTHQTVHFLFIIPEAVGSINAHNAALLAAMQKLGSVHTITQADAPDFPNFPEYNVVVCGTDNGTVWTTSNLAHVLLFQGDVLCVDATAATFLQMGTDGGDAAAKTVANGIPEVKATVLGIGAHGFTGLAVGANTVADAGTTFNTLDMSDADVTETFHVFETSDANTDVLIGLLYKRQPDGGAGVGVDGVEISGNRYFYGCAFSFNALNVLGQGVFSLLLELAVQSTTTGLSITLAGDIGDVKTEIFGNQSSEFNNGNPMVEYLTGRNSSGTRLAIGKSLYDVLGAAYVDAGGGLGTDNIAADLALVHNLVDSAETAGPFSYLDAGGEQTVVEDTAVTRRRITVNFDLTTMTLNGTVRLHMKVDGSTYVIYDETVFVVAGAEQAFDYQFTTNQSWKLTYQESADEGAARAIPFNVITEVLE
;
A
#
# COMPACT_ATOMS: atom_id res chain seq x y z
N MET A 1 71.53 -3.15 15.04
CA MET A 1 70.23 -3.28 14.34
C MET A 1 69.18 -3.18 15.44
N ALA A 2 68.57 -2.00 15.56
CA ALA A 2 67.92 -1.52 16.77
C ALA A 2 66.47 -2.02 16.87
N ILE A 3 66.12 -2.55 18.04
CA ILE A 3 64.77 -2.93 18.44
C ILE A 3 64.11 -1.65 18.99
N GLY A 4 63.10 -1.15 18.28
CA GLY A 4 62.34 0.03 18.68
C GLY A 4 61.41 -0.29 19.83
N SER A 5 61.69 0.26 21.00
CA SER A 5 60.79 0.31 22.15
C SER A 5 59.66 1.31 21.88
N GLY A 6 58.54 0.84 21.34
CA GLY A 6 57.27 1.57 21.34
C GLY A 6 56.64 1.50 22.71
N GLY A 7 57.15 2.29 23.67
CA GLY A 7 56.49 2.51 24.94
C GLY A 7 55.15 3.23 24.71
N ILE A 8 54.09 2.72 25.34
CA ILE A 8 52.82 3.43 25.48
C ILE A 8 53.14 4.74 26.22
N HIS A 9 53.03 5.87 25.54
CA HIS A 9 53.18 7.19 26.16
C HIS A 9 51.99 7.41 27.11
N PRO A 10 52.21 7.64 28.43
CA PRO A 10 51.14 8.02 29.36
C PRO A 10 50.80 9.51 29.20
N GLY A 11 50.38 9.88 27.99
CA GLY A 11 50.13 11.27 27.63
C GLY A 11 49.22 11.33 26.42
N ASP A 12 47.95 10.99 26.62
CA ASP A 12 46.80 11.66 25.99
C ASP A 12 45.42 11.18 26.52
N GLU A 13 45.34 10.62 27.74
CA GLU A 13 44.12 10.78 28.54
C GLU A 13 44.11 12.20 29.12
N LYS A 14 43.80 13.18 28.26
CA LYS A 14 43.36 14.48 28.75
C LYS A 14 42.09 14.26 29.56
N VAL A 15 42.21 14.31 30.89
CA VAL A 15 41.09 14.68 31.77
C VAL A 15 40.41 15.88 31.12
N PRO A 16 39.11 15.82 30.78
CA PRO A 16 38.43 16.95 30.17
C PRO A 16 38.65 18.18 31.04
N ALA A 17 38.92 19.33 30.40
CA ALA A 17 38.94 20.59 31.13
C ALA A 17 37.62 20.71 31.91
N ALA A 18 37.70 21.15 33.17
CA ALA A 18 36.53 21.33 34.02
C ALA A 18 35.47 22.12 33.24
N ASP A 19 34.25 21.57 33.20
CA ASP A 19 33.07 22.20 32.63
C ASP A 19 33.06 22.28 31.08
N SER A 20 33.08 21.12 30.39
CA SER A 20 32.61 21.05 29.00
C SER A 20 31.14 21.46 28.92
N SER A 21 30.82 22.41 28.03
CA SER A 21 29.45 22.89 27.79
C SER A 21 28.61 21.94 26.94
N ASN A 22 29.22 20.91 26.34
CA ASN A 22 28.55 19.88 25.56
C ASN A 22 28.84 18.51 26.21
N ASN A 23 27.79 17.83 26.65
CA ASN A 23 27.84 16.52 27.31
C ASN A 23 27.55 15.41 26.29
N VAL A 24 28.44 15.21 25.33
CA VAL A 24 28.21 14.27 24.22
C VAL A 24 28.74 12.87 24.56
N LEU A 25 29.72 12.76 25.45
CA LEU A 25 30.30 11.49 25.89
C LEU A 25 30.05 11.23 27.38
N SER A 26 29.90 9.96 27.77
CA SER A 26 29.68 9.57 29.18
C SER A 26 30.74 10.11 30.15
N LYS A 27 32.01 10.17 29.72
CA LYS A 27 33.10 10.77 30.51
C LYS A 27 32.93 12.26 30.79
N GLU A 28 32.17 12.97 29.95
CA GLU A 28 31.85 14.39 30.13
C GLU A 28 30.69 14.59 31.11
N VAL A 29 30.00 13.52 31.51
CA VAL A 29 28.91 13.54 32.51
C VAL A 29 29.40 13.16 33.91
N VAL A 30 30.41 12.27 33.99
CA VAL A 30 30.86 11.65 35.25
C VAL A 30 32.18 12.26 35.81
N GLY A 31 32.83 13.17 35.05
CA GLY A 31 34.07 13.84 35.48
C GLY A 31 33.91 14.90 36.57
N ASN A 32 35.04 15.45 37.04
CA ASN A 32 35.13 16.47 38.10
C ASN A 32 34.48 17.80 37.66
N LYS A 33 33.15 17.93 37.86
CA LYS A 33 32.39 19.14 37.56
C LYS A 33 32.17 20.01 38.80
N SER A 34 32.33 21.31 38.61
CA SER A 34 32.13 22.36 39.63
C SER A 34 30.66 22.57 40.03
N ASP A 35 29.76 21.71 39.57
CA ASP A 35 28.32 21.97 39.57
C ASP A 35 27.76 22.13 41.00
N ALA A 36 26.97 23.19 41.18
CA ALA A 36 26.21 23.48 42.38
C ALA A 36 25.04 22.49 42.55
N ALA A 37 24.65 22.20 43.79
CA ALA A 37 23.54 21.31 44.08
C ALA A 37 22.21 21.88 43.55
N VAL A 38 21.44 21.07 42.83
CA VAL A 38 20.12 21.45 42.29
C VAL A 38 19.06 20.43 42.70
N ALA A 39 17.87 20.90 43.04
CA ALA A 39 16.76 20.07 43.52
C ALA A 39 15.79 19.61 42.41
N ALA A 40 15.95 20.12 41.19
CA ALA A 40 15.15 19.76 40.03
C ALA A 40 16.07 19.60 38.81
N VAL A 41 15.82 18.58 37.99
CA VAL A 41 16.59 18.30 36.77
C VAL A 41 16.06 19.16 35.64
N ASP A 42 16.94 19.92 34.97
CA ASP A 42 16.67 20.56 33.69
C ASP A 42 17.64 20.08 32.60
N THR A 43 17.44 20.57 31.37
CA THR A 43 18.22 20.16 30.18
C THR A 43 19.69 20.63 30.18
N SER A 44 20.11 21.43 31.17
CA SER A 44 21.45 22.00 31.29
C SER A 44 22.21 21.51 32.53
N THR A 45 21.51 20.93 33.51
CA THR A 45 22.11 20.41 34.76
C THR A 45 22.66 18.98 34.61
N SER A 46 23.84 18.72 35.17
CA SER A 46 24.42 17.37 35.19
C SER A 46 23.72 16.48 36.22
N LEU A 47 23.77 15.16 36.01
CA LEU A 47 23.28 14.18 36.98
C LEU A 47 23.94 14.35 38.36
N MET A 48 25.23 14.71 38.39
CA MET A 48 25.98 14.93 39.63
C MET A 48 25.43 16.11 40.43
N ALA A 49 24.98 17.18 39.77
CA ALA A 49 24.36 18.34 40.39
C ALA A 49 23.06 17.96 41.13
N TYR A 50 22.26 17.07 40.54
CA TYR A 50 21.03 16.55 41.13
C TYR A 50 21.30 15.61 42.31
N VAL A 51 22.29 14.71 42.18
CA VAL A 51 22.71 13.81 43.29
C VAL A 51 23.20 14.61 44.50
N LYS A 52 23.97 15.69 44.29
CA LYS A 52 24.36 16.62 45.37
C LYS A 52 23.14 17.29 46.02
N GLY A 53 22.11 17.62 45.24
CA GLY A 53 20.83 18.16 45.74
C GLY A 53 20.09 17.19 46.66
N ILE A 54 19.98 15.93 46.27
CA ILE A 54 19.35 14.87 47.08
C ILE A 54 20.14 14.64 48.37
N LEU A 55 21.47 14.55 48.29
CA LEU A 55 22.31 14.35 49.48
C LEU A 55 22.19 15.53 50.46
N ASN A 56 22.19 16.77 49.97
CA ASN A 56 21.95 17.94 50.82
C ASN A 56 20.55 17.94 51.44
N SER A 57 19.52 17.43 50.73
CA SER A 57 18.18 17.31 51.31
C SER A 57 18.05 16.18 52.32
N LEU A 58 18.83 15.11 52.18
CA LEU A 58 18.87 13.99 53.14
C LEU A 58 19.59 14.37 54.44
N VAL A 59 20.60 15.23 54.37
CA VAL A 59 21.43 15.63 55.52
C VAL A 59 20.88 16.89 56.22
N GLY A 60 20.05 17.69 55.54
CA GLY A 60 19.51 18.97 56.06
C GLY A 60 18.23 18.88 56.90
N GLY A 61 17.71 17.68 57.20
CA GLY A 61 16.50 17.48 58.01
C GLY A 61 16.80 17.28 59.51
N ALA A 62 16.47 18.28 60.33
CA ALA A 62 16.64 18.29 61.77
C ALA A 62 16.08 17.04 62.49
N VAL A 63 16.91 16.36 63.27
CA VAL A 63 16.48 15.40 64.30
C VAL A 63 16.86 15.96 65.67
N ASN A 64 15.85 16.53 66.32
CA ASN A 64 15.78 16.74 67.76
C ASN A 64 15.27 15.43 68.37
N GLU A 65 16.18 14.61 68.90
CA GLU A 65 15.81 13.45 69.69
C GLU A 65 16.87 13.25 70.78
N VAL A 66 16.43 12.78 71.93
CA VAL A 66 17.27 12.39 73.06
C VAL A 66 18.27 11.33 72.56
N VAL A 67 19.49 11.73 72.21
CA VAL A 67 20.53 10.81 71.75
C VAL A 67 21.05 10.01 72.93
N PHE A 68 20.33 8.93 73.28
CA PHE A 68 21.05 7.68 73.39
C PHE A 68 21.38 7.29 71.94
N PRO A 69 22.63 7.00 71.56
CA PRO A 69 22.85 6.23 70.36
C PRO A 69 22.38 4.81 70.65
N LEU A 70 21.07 4.59 70.79
CA LEU A 70 20.40 3.32 70.52
C LEU A 70 20.03 3.31 69.03
N GLY A 71 21.01 3.63 68.18
CA GLY A 71 21.02 3.11 66.82
C GLY A 71 21.02 1.58 66.88
N PRO A 72 20.38 0.89 65.91
CA PRO A 72 20.44 -0.56 65.77
C PRO A 72 21.90 -1.00 65.90
N VAL A 73 22.12 -2.10 66.64
CA VAL A 73 23.42 -2.76 66.90
C VAL A 73 24.52 -2.15 66.03
N GLY A 74 25.27 -1.19 66.57
CA GLY A 74 26.32 -0.55 65.79
C GLY A 74 27.29 -1.65 65.40
N ASN A 75 27.39 -1.95 64.11
CA ASN A 75 28.43 -2.85 63.61
C ASN A 75 29.74 -2.13 63.87
N VAL A 76 30.53 -2.71 64.76
CA VAL A 76 31.86 -2.19 65.06
C VAL A 76 32.78 -2.89 64.08
N LEU A 77 33.21 -2.14 63.08
CA LEU A 77 34.23 -2.59 62.13
C LEU A 77 35.55 -2.60 62.90
N VAL A 78 36.05 -3.80 63.23
CA VAL A 78 37.37 -3.95 63.83
C VAL A 78 38.33 -4.20 62.69
N GLN A 79 39.11 -3.18 62.31
CA GLN A 79 40.20 -3.35 61.36
C GLN A 79 41.32 -4.14 62.05
N PRO A 80 41.98 -5.08 61.36
CA PRO A 80 43.00 -5.96 61.98
C PRO A 80 44.20 -5.20 62.60
N ASP A 81 44.38 -3.92 62.24
CA ASP A 81 45.46 -3.02 62.64
C ASP A 81 45.04 -1.91 63.62
N ASP A 82 43.74 -1.75 63.92
CA ASP A 82 43.23 -0.79 64.91
C ASP A 82 42.58 -1.55 66.08
N SER A 83 43.40 -1.99 67.03
CA SER A 83 43.00 -2.99 68.04
C SER A 83 42.02 -2.46 69.09
N ALA A 84 41.83 -1.14 69.18
CA ALA A 84 41.11 -0.49 70.26
C ALA A 84 39.96 0.38 69.77
N VAL A 85 38.72 0.04 70.16
CA VAL A 85 37.53 0.82 69.84
C VAL A 85 37.13 1.63 71.06
N ARG A 86 36.87 2.92 70.85
CA ARG A 86 36.40 3.83 71.91
C ARG A 86 34.88 3.89 71.93
N TYR A 87 34.29 3.56 73.07
CA TYR A 87 32.89 3.79 73.39
C TYR A 87 32.79 5.01 74.31
N ALA A 88 31.87 5.92 74.03
CA ALA A 88 31.65 7.12 74.83
C ALA A 88 30.17 7.32 75.13
N VAL A 89 29.85 7.67 76.38
CA VAL A 89 28.53 8.07 76.86
C VAL A 89 28.58 9.56 77.18
N TYR A 90 27.76 10.33 76.48
CA TYR A 90 27.60 11.77 76.72
C TYR A 90 26.44 12.00 77.70
N LEU A 91 26.70 12.68 78.80
CA LEU A 91 25.69 13.01 79.79
C LEU A 91 25.23 14.46 79.60
N VAL A 92 23.94 14.64 79.34
CA VAL A 92 23.30 15.95 79.22
C VAL A 92 22.25 16.13 80.31
N ASN A 93 22.11 17.34 80.84
CA ASN A 93 21.03 17.67 81.76
C ASN A 93 19.70 17.91 81.01
N PHE A 94 18.59 18.08 81.75
CA PHE A 94 17.27 18.36 81.16
C PHE A 94 17.20 19.63 80.31
N GLY A 95 18.16 20.55 80.46
CA GLY A 95 18.29 21.74 79.62
C GLY A 95 19.04 21.48 78.32
N GLY A 96 19.46 20.24 78.04
CA GLY A 96 20.23 19.88 76.85
C GLY A 96 21.71 20.24 76.92
N ASN A 97 22.20 20.75 78.06
CA ASN A 97 23.61 21.08 78.23
C ASN A 97 24.39 19.83 78.65
N ILE A 98 25.55 19.61 78.04
CA ILE A 98 26.51 18.57 78.45
C ILE A 98 27.00 18.89 79.88
N LEU A 99 26.98 17.89 80.77
CA LEU A 99 27.47 18.05 82.14
C LEU A 99 28.95 18.42 82.13
N THR A 100 29.39 19.27 83.06
CA THR A 100 30.76 19.78 83.08
C THR A 100 31.75 18.92 83.86
N ASP A 101 33.04 19.14 83.65
CA ASP A 101 34.09 18.45 84.39
C ASP A 101 33.92 18.71 85.90
N GLY A 102 33.79 17.63 86.68
CA GLY A 102 33.50 17.67 88.12
C GLY A 102 32.03 17.43 88.48
N GLU A 103 31.10 17.50 87.52
CA GLU A 103 29.69 17.13 87.71
C GLU A 103 29.45 15.62 87.51
N THR A 104 30.43 14.88 87.00
CA THR A 104 30.32 13.43 86.78
C THR A 104 31.49 12.69 87.44
N VAL A 105 31.21 11.60 88.16
CA VAL A 105 32.24 10.64 88.60
C VAL A 105 32.17 9.41 87.69
N PRO A 106 33.25 9.04 86.98
CA PRO A 106 33.24 7.85 86.16
C PRO A 106 32.99 6.60 87.01
N GLY A 107 32.12 5.74 86.50
CA GLY A 107 31.92 4.41 87.03
C GLY A 107 32.93 3.39 86.50
N THR A 108 32.56 2.12 86.54
CA THR A 108 33.29 1.03 85.88
C THR A 108 32.59 0.66 84.57
N PHE A 109 33.32 0.03 83.65
CA PHE A 109 32.73 -0.65 82.52
C PHE A 109 33.13 -2.13 82.48
N THR A 110 32.20 -2.99 82.08
CA THR A 110 32.45 -4.39 81.75
C THR A 110 32.06 -4.66 80.31
N VAL A 111 32.86 -5.45 79.60
CA VAL A 111 32.57 -5.88 78.23
C VAL A 111 32.20 -7.35 78.26
N HIS A 112 31.04 -7.67 77.72
CA HIS A 112 30.49 -9.01 77.66
C HIS A 112 30.41 -9.47 76.21
N ARG A 113 30.74 -10.74 75.98
CA ARG A 113 30.52 -11.42 74.70
C ARG A 113 29.42 -12.45 74.85
N VAL A 114 28.43 -12.37 73.96
CA VAL A 114 27.36 -13.34 73.80
C VAL A 114 27.60 -14.18 72.56
N ARG A 115 28.01 -15.44 72.75
CA ARG A 115 28.19 -16.42 71.67
C ARG A 115 27.36 -17.66 71.95
N ALA A 116 26.52 -18.05 70.98
CA ALA A 116 25.66 -19.22 71.08
C ALA A 116 24.82 -19.27 72.39
N GLY A 117 24.37 -18.10 72.87
CA GLY A 117 23.59 -17.95 74.11
C GLY A 117 24.40 -17.95 75.41
N SER A 118 25.72 -18.15 75.38
CA SER A 118 26.59 -17.98 76.55
C SER A 118 27.09 -16.54 76.64
N ASP A 119 26.85 -15.92 77.80
CA ASP A 119 27.30 -14.56 78.13
C ASP A 119 28.57 -14.63 79.00
N THR A 120 29.68 -14.09 78.49
CA THR A 120 31.00 -14.15 79.15
C THR A 120 31.59 -12.75 79.29
N GLU A 121 31.93 -12.35 80.52
CA GLU A 121 32.69 -11.13 80.78
C GLU A 121 34.13 -11.29 80.26
N ILE A 122 34.55 -10.39 79.36
CA ILE A 122 35.85 -10.42 78.70
C ILE A 122 36.82 -9.43 79.33
N ILE A 123 36.35 -8.22 79.66
CA ILE A 123 37.15 -7.13 80.22
C ILE A 123 36.33 -6.42 81.30
N SER A 124 36.98 -6.05 82.41
CA SER A 124 36.44 -5.16 83.44
C SER A 124 37.50 -4.12 83.81
N SER A 125 37.15 -2.84 83.71
CA SER A 125 38.06 -1.73 84.00
C SER A 125 37.30 -0.48 84.47
N THR A 126 38.03 0.49 85.02
CA THR A 126 37.48 1.80 85.37
C THR A 126 37.25 2.62 84.10
N ALA A 127 36.08 3.24 83.96
CA ALA A 127 35.83 4.14 82.84
C ALA A 127 36.66 5.42 83.00
N SER A 128 37.14 5.99 81.89
CA SER A 128 37.82 7.29 81.90
C SER A 128 36.82 8.42 81.70
N THR A 129 37.08 9.58 82.33
CA THR A 129 36.49 10.87 81.92
C THR A 129 37.57 11.63 81.17
N GLU A 130 37.40 11.81 79.86
CA GLU A 130 38.41 12.47 79.01
C GLU A 130 38.06 13.92 78.68
N ALA A 131 36.80 14.32 78.88
CA ALA A 131 36.30 15.69 78.69
C ALA A 131 34.95 15.90 79.40
N THR A 132 34.59 17.17 79.59
CA THR A 132 33.32 17.70 80.12
C THR A 132 32.12 16.82 79.71
N GLY A 133 31.65 15.98 80.64
CA GLY A 133 30.42 15.19 80.52
C GLY A 133 30.50 13.93 79.67
N VAL A 134 31.71 13.46 79.33
CA VAL A 134 31.93 12.25 78.53
C VAL A 134 32.56 11.16 79.39
N ILE A 135 31.88 10.02 79.47
CA ILE A 135 32.41 8.80 80.09
C ILE A 135 32.78 7.82 78.99
N SER A 136 34.06 7.48 78.90
CA SER A 136 34.58 6.63 77.84
C SER A 136 35.17 5.33 78.34
N ALA A 137 35.09 4.32 77.49
CA ALA A 137 35.77 3.05 77.61
C ALA A 137 36.50 2.77 76.29
N VAL A 138 37.80 2.48 76.39
CA VAL A 138 38.58 1.98 75.26
C VAL A 138 38.66 0.47 75.41
N VAL A 139 38.06 -0.24 74.47
CA VAL A 139 38.02 -1.71 74.46
C VAL A 139 39.01 -2.20 73.43
N ASP A 140 40.07 -2.85 73.90
CA ASP A 140 40.98 -3.58 73.02
C ASP A 140 40.42 -4.97 72.73
N PHE A 141 39.97 -5.21 71.50
CA PHE A 141 39.38 -6.47 71.08
C PHE A 141 40.42 -7.57 70.84
N SER A 142 41.70 -7.21 70.73
CA SER A 142 42.82 -8.15 70.60
C SER A 142 43.24 -8.75 71.95
N ALA A 143 43.00 -8.00 73.05
CA ALA A 143 43.36 -8.40 74.41
C ALA A 143 42.34 -9.38 75.01
N GLY A 144 42.45 -10.67 74.68
CA GLY A 144 41.90 -11.77 75.49
C GLY A 144 40.50 -12.28 75.15
N GLY A 145 39.87 -11.79 74.07
CA GLY A 145 38.48 -12.14 73.75
C GLY A 145 38.25 -13.29 72.77
N ASN A 146 39.18 -13.64 71.86
CA ASN A 146 38.92 -14.56 70.74
C ASN A 146 37.61 -14.24 69.97
N TRP A 147 37.36 -12.97 69.65
CA TRP A 147 36.16 -12.54 68.93
C TRP A 147 36.16 -13.07 67.47
N VAL A 148 35.01 -13.48 66.96
CA VAL A 148 34.83 -13.97 65.57
C VAL A 148 33.68 -13.26 64.86
N ASP A 149 33.67 -13.29 63.53
CA ASP A 149 32.58 -12.76 62.70
C ASP A 149 31.22 -13.31 63.17
N GLY A 150 30.28 -12.40 63.44
CA GLY A 150 28.94 -12.73 63.93
C GLY A 150 28.78 -12.79 65.45
N ASP A 151 29.85 -12.67 66.25
CA ASP A 151 29.72 -12.51 67.70
C ASP A 151 28.89 -11.28 68.05
N LEU A 152 28.04 -11.42 69.06
CA LEU A 152 27.34 -10.30 69.70
C LEU A 152 28.11 -9.93 70.96
N GLY A 153 28.27 -8.65 71.22
CA GLY A 153 28.84 -8.15 72.47
C GLY A 153 28.01 -7.03 73.03
N TYR A 154 28.21 -6.72 74.30
CA TYR A 154 27.73 -5.48 74.88
C TYR A 154 28.73 -4.93 75.89
N ILE A 155 28.79 -3.61 75.97
CA ILE A 155 29.50 -2.91 77.04
C ILE A 155 28.48 -2.40 78.05
N GLU A 156 28.75 -2.63 79.32
CA GLU A 156 27.92 -2.22 80.45
C GLU A 156 28.70 -1.20 81.29
N PHE A 157 28.12 -0.02 81.50
CA PHE A 157 28.64 1.00 82.42
C PHE A 157 27.81 1.03 83.71
N THR A 158 28.47 0.95 84.86
CA THR A 158 27.86 0.89 86.19
C THR A 158 28.53 1.85 87.16
N GLY A 159 27.82 2.33 88.19
CA GLY A 159 28.40 3.19 89.23
C GLY A 159 28.71 4.62 88.78
N ILE A 160 28.14 5.05 87.65
CA ILE A 160 28.26 6.43 87.20
C ILE A 160 27.41 7.32 88.10
N THR A 161 27.99 8.39 88.64
CA THR A 161 27.20 9.40 89.36
C THR A 161 27.26 10.74 88.65
N ALA A 162 26.14 11.44 88.63
CA ALA A 162 26.00 12.78 88.09
C ALA A 162 25.49 13.73 89.19
N THR A 163 26.11 14.89 89.31
CA THR A 163 25.76 15.96 90.24
C THR A 163 25.28 17.16 89.44
N VAL A 164 24.00 17.53 89.58
CA VAL A 164 23.43 18.71 88.94
C VAL A 164 23.00 19.68 90.03
N GLY A 165 23.71 20.79 90.16
CA GLY A 165 23.54 21.70 91.30
C GLY A 165 23.97 21.03 92.61
N ALA A 166 23.05 20.92 93.58
CA ALA A 166 23.32 20.33 94.90
C ALA A 166 22.89 18.85 95.02
N SER A 167 22.33 18.26 93.96
CA SER A 167 21.81 16.89 93.97
C SER A 167 22.73 15.97 93.19
N THR A 168 23.27 14.95 93.87
CA THR A 168 24.00 13.83 93.25
C THR A 168 23.07 12.65 93.11
N SER A 169 23.07 12.00 91.95
CA SER A 169 22.31 10.78 91.69
C SER A 169 23.19 9.78 90.94
N GLU A 170 23.06 8.51 91.31
CA GLU A 170 23.64 7.41 90.55
C GLU A 170 22.77 7.15 89.32
N LEU A 171 23.41 7.08 88.15
CA LEU A 171 22.72 6.74 86.91
C LEU A 171 22.44 5.23 86.87
N PRO A 172 21.33 4.81 86.23
CA PRO A 172 21.08 3.40 86.01
C PRO A 172 22.18 2.78 85.14
N VAL A 173 22.30 1.46 85.20
CA VAL A 173 23.22 0.69 84.36
C VAL A 173 22.95 0.98 82.88
N ILE A 174 23.99 1.40 82.15
CA ILE A 174 23.90 1.73 80.72
C ILE A 174 24.54 0.62 79.92
N ARG A 175 23.78 -0.01 79.01
CA ARG A 175 24.27 -1.08 78.12
C ARG A 175 24.26 -0.63 76.67
N LYS A 176 25.35 -0.91 75.94
CA LYS A 176 25.43 -0.73 74.49
C LYS A 176 25.88 -2.03 73.83
N SER A 177 25.00 -2.62 73.03
CA SER A 177 25.30 -3.82 72.25
C SER A 177 25.97 -3.49 70.91
N PHE A 178 26.85 -4.38 70.45
CA PHE A 178 27.53 -4.34 69.16
C PHE A 178 27.60 -5.75 68.55
N ARG A 179 27.87 -5.82 67.25
CA ARG A 179 28.18 -7.07 66.54
C ARG A 179 29.56 -6.94 65.91
N VAL A 180 30.35 -8.00 65.99
CA VAL A 180 31.65 -8.08 65.33
C VAL A 180 31.45 -8.58 63.90
N SER A 181 32.01 -7.86 62.91
CA SER A 181 32.08 -8.31 61.52
C SER A 181 33.50 -8.27 60.96
N GLN A 182 33.95 -9.31 60.25
CA GLN A 182 35.29 -9.36 59.65
C GLN A 182 35.31 -8.86 58.18
N GLU A 183 36.26 -7.99 57.84
CA GLU A 183 36.39 -7.37 56.50
C GLU A 183 36.71 -8.36 55.37
N VAL A 184 37.39 -9.49 55.66
CA VAL A 184 37.81 -10.49 54.66
C VAL A 184 36.63 -11.01 53.82
N GLY A 185 35.43 -11.10 54.41
CA GLY A 185 34.24 -11.56 53.69
C GLY A 185 33.63 -10.51 52.75
N ILE A 186 33.96 -9.23 52.92
CA ILE A 186 33.49 -8.12 52.07
C ILE A 186 34.43 -7.97 50.88
N GLU A 187 35.74 -7.97 51.11
CA GLU A 187 36.75 -7.86 50.03
C GLU A 187 36.60 -8.99 49.00
N SER A 188 36.47 -10.24 49.46
CA SER A 188 36.24 -11.39 48.57
C SER A 188 34.99 -11.26 47.69
N LYS A 189 33.93 -10.62 48.19
CA LYS A 189 32.70 -10.40 47.42
C LYS A 189 32.85 -9.24 46.44
N ILE A 190 33.62 -8.22 46.82
CA ILE A 190 33.96 -7.11 45.93
C ILE A 190 34.82 -7.63 44.77
N ASP A 191 35.87 -8.43 45.02
CA ASP A 191 36.70 -9.05 43.98
C ASP A 191 35.87 -9.89 43.00
N THR A 192 34.88 -10.62 43.51
CA THR A 192 33.99 -11.42 42.66
C THR A 192 33.12 -10.53 41.77
N ILE A 193 32.61 -9.42 42.31
CA ILE A 193 31.79 -8.46 41.54
C ILE A 193 32.65 -7.69 40.54
N ASP A 194 33.88 -7.33 40.90
CA ASP A 194 34.83 -6.62 40.05
C ASP A 194 35.21 -7.46 38.83
N ALA A 195 35.49 -8.75 39.04
CA ALA A 195 35.77 -9.69 37.95
C ALA A 195 34.62 -9.82 36.91
N PHE A 196 33.37 -9.51 37.28
CA PHE A 196 32.25 -9.47 36.33
C PHE A 196 32.11 -8.13 35.59
N HIS A 197 32.73 -7.06 36.10
CA HIS A 197 32.65 -5.71 35.55
C HIS A 197 33.96 -5.20 34.94
N ASP A 198 35.06 -5.95 35.08
CA ASP A 198 36.33 -5.65 34.44
C ASP A 198 36.18 -5.49 32.92
N VAL A 199 36.80 -4.44 32.39
CA VAL A 199 36.85 -4.19 30.95
C VAL A 199 37.62 -5.35 30.29
N PRO A 200 37.02 -6.06 29.30
CA PRO A 200 37.67 -7.20 28.68
C PRO A 200 39.03 -6.81 28.11
N VAL A 201 40.01 -7.68 28.38
CA VAL A 201 41.25 -7.68 27.59
C VAL A 201 40.86 -7.99 26.15
N ALA A 202 41.31 -7.16 25.21
CA ALA A 202 40.99 -7.32 23.79
C ALA A 202 41.34 -8.76 23.33
N ASP A 203 40.34 -9.44 22.77
CA ASP A 203 40.45 -10.76 22.13
C ASP A 203 40.74 -11.97 23.04
N VAL A 204 39.85 -12.23 24.00
CA VAL A 204 39.75 -13.58 24.58
C VAL A 204 39.05 -14.55 23.61
N ASN A 205 39.68 -15.71 23.36
CA ASN A 205 39.24 -16.69 22.35
C ASN A 205 37.88 -17.33 22.65
N ASP A 206 37.47 -17.39 23.93
CA ASP A 206 36.24 -18.03 24.36
C ASP A 206 35.25 -16.99 24.90
N ASN A 207 33.97 -17.16 24.57
CA ASN A 207 32.86 -16.33 25.05
C ASN A 207 32.23 -16.96 26.31
N VAL A 208 32.91 -16.93 27.46
CA VAL A 208 32.50 -17.64 28.68
C VAL A 208 31.61 -16.76 29.57
N VAL A 209 31.88 -15.45 29.61
CA VAL A 209 31.12 -14.46 30.40
C VAL A 209 30.64 -13.30 29.52
N MET A 210 29.66 -12.53 30.00
CA MET A 210 29.00 -11.48 29.19
C MET A 210 29.97 -10.37 28.75
N SER A 211 31.02 -10.11 29.54
CA SER A 211 32.08 -9.18 29.20
C SER A 211 32.85 -9.63 27.94
N ASP A 212 33.07 -10.95 27.74
CA ASP A 212 33.73 -11.51 26.55
C ASP A 212 32.98 -11.26 25.23
N VAL A 213 31.67 -10.96 25.30
CA VAL A 213 30.82 -10.75 24.12
C VAL A 213 30.64 -9.27 23.78
N VAL A 214 30.78 -8.38 24.78
CA VAL A 214 30.37 -6.98 24.67
C VAL A 214 31.55 -5.99 24.55
N GLY A 215 32.77 -6.35 24.96
CA GLY A 215 33.91 -5.42 24.96
C GLY A 215 34.99 -5.66 23.90
N ASN A 216 35.58 -4.56 23.41
CA ASN A 216 36.84 -4.36 22.67
C ASN A 216 37.47 -5.53 21.88
N LYS A 217 36.67 -6.40 21.26
CA LYS A 217 37.17 -7.43 20.36
C LYS A 217 37.49 -6.83 18.99
N ALA A 218 38.69 -7.11 18.51
CA ALA A 218 39.12 -6.83 17.14
C ALA A 218 38.50 -7.84 16.16
N ASP A 219 37.22 -8.17 16.35
CA ASP A 219 36.53 -9.12 15.50
C ASP A 219 36.44 -8.58 14.07
N GLY A 220 36.85 -9.44 13.13
CA GLY A 220 36.56 -9.27 11.71
C GLY A 220 35.06 -9.42 11.45
N GLU A 221 34.62 -8.88 10.31
CA GLU A 221 33.25 -9.01 9.85
C GLU A 221 32.88 -10.48 9.62
N VAL A 222 31.73 -10.92 10.15
CA VAL A 222 31.22 -12.28 9.95
C VAL A 222 29.76 -12.23 9.47
N VAL A 223 29.48 -12.87 8.33
CA VAL A 223 28.16 -12.89 7.67
C VAL A 223 27.28 -14.09 8.07
N THR A 224 27.85 -15.08 8.76
CA THR A 224 27.15 -16.29 9.21
C THR A 224 27.41 -16.53 10.68
N VAL A 225 26.35 -16.65 11.48
CA VAL A 225 26.45 -16.94 12.92
C VAL A 225 27.03 -18.34 13.10
N ASP A 226 28.26 -18.42 13.61
CA ASP A 226 28.86 -19.66 14.09
C ASP A 226 28.96 -19.67 15.62
N THR A 227 29.45 -20.76 16.20
CA THR A 227 29.54 -20.94 17.65
C THR A 227 30.65 -20.12 18.31
N VAL A 228 31.46 -19.39 17.54
CA VAL A 228 32.67 -18.69 18.01
C VAL A 228 32.61 -17.18 17.76
N SER A 229 31.74 -16.72 16.85
CA SER A 229 31.59 -15.33 16.48
C SER A 229 30.85 -14.53 17.56
N SER A 230 31.37 -13.33 17.88
CA SER A 230 30.72 -12.44 18.84
C SER A 230 29.51 -11.73 18.22
N LEU A 231 28.62 -11.21 19.08
CA LEU A 231 27.54 -10.31 18.65
C LEU A 231 28.09 -9.05 17.95
N MET A 232 29.28 -8.58 18.36
CA MET A 232 29.93 -7.40 17.78
C MET A 232 30.39 -7.64 16.34
N ALA A 233 30.86 -8.85 16.01
CA ALA A 233 31.21 -9.24 14.64
C ALA A 233 29.99 -9.15 13.71
N TYR A 234 28.83 -9.58 14.20
CA TYR A 234 27.56 -9.51 13.47
C TYR A 234 27.04 -8.07 13.34
N MET A 235 27.13 -7.27 14.40
CA MET A 235 26.76 -5.85 14.34
C MET A 235 27.64 -5.06 13.37
N LYS A 236 28.95 -5.37 13.28
CA LYS A 236 29.84 -4.78 12.28
C LYS A 236 29.42 -5.15 10.85
N ALA A 237 29.06 -6.41 10.61
CA ALA A 237 28.54 -6.85 9.31
C ALA A 237 27.24 -6.12 8.95
N LEU A 238 26.29 -6.02 9.88
CA LEU A 238 25.02 -5.32 9.66
C LEU A 238 25.24 -3.83 9.37
N VAL A 239 26.15 -3.16 10.10
CA VAL A 239 26.48 -1.76 9.86
C VAL A 239 27.16 -1.57 8.50
N ASN A 240 28.04 -2.50 8.11
CA ASN A 240 28.66 -2.47 6.78
C ASN A 240 27.63 -2.71 5.67
N ASP A 241 26.68 -3.63 5.85
CA ASP A 241 25.57 -3.85 4.92
C ASP A 241 24.68 -2.62 4.81
N ILE A 242 24.31 -1.99 5.92
CA ILE A 242 23.53 -0.75 5.93
C ILE A 242 24.30 0.37 5.24
N ASN A 243 25.60 0.53 5.51
CA ASN A 243 26.43 1.52 4.85
C ASN A 243 26.57 1.23 3.35
N ALA A 244 26.70 -0.03 2.96
CA ALA A 244 26.74 -0.44 1.56
C ALA A 244 25.40 -0.18 0.86
N VAL A 245 24.27 -0.38 1.54
CA VAL A 245 22.94 -0.02 1.04
C VAL A 245 22.81 1.50 0.90
N ALA A 246 23.16 2.26 1.94
CA ALA A 246 23.12 3.72 1.93
C ALA A 246 24.01 4.30 0.83
N GLN A 247 25.21 3.75 0.65
CA GLN A 247 26.13 4.14 -0.42
C GLN A 247 25.56 3.80 -1.80
N ARG A 248 24.93 2.61 -1.97
CA ARG A 248 24.23 2.26 -3.22
C ARG A 248 23.02 3.15 -3.52
N VAL A 249 22.34 3.68 -2.50
CA VAL A 249 21.27 4.70 -2.65
C VAL A 249 21.86 6.03 -3.12
N VAL A 250 22.94 6.49 -2.48
CA VAL A 250 23.62 7.75 -2.84
C VAL A 250 24.22 7.68 -4.25
N ASP A 251 24.84 6.56 -4.60
CA ASP A 251 25.49 6.34 -5.89
C ASP A 251 24.48 6.02 -7.02
N GLY A 252 23.18 5.95 -6.72
CA GLY A 252 22.13 5.61 -7.68
C GLY A 252 22.19 4.17 -8.23
N THR A 253 23.09 3.33 -7.72
CA THR A 253 23.26 1.93 -8.15
C THR A 253 22.16 1.01 -7.60
N LEU A 254 21.45 1.42 -6.54
CA LEU A 254 20.24 0.74 -6.10
C LEU A 254 19.18 0.72 -7.22
N ASN A 255 19.13 1.71 -8.12
CA ASN A 255 18.21 1.72 -9.27
C ASN A 255 18.53 0.66 -10.35
N ALA A 256 19.79 0.24 -10.49
CA ALA A 256 20.18 -0.68 -11.56
C ALA A 256 20.06 -2.16 -11.15
N ALA A 257 20.39 -2.49 -9.89
CA ALA A 257 20.34 -3.88 -9.39
C ALA A 257 19.01 -4.21 -8.70
N ALA A 258 18.38 -3.26 -8.00
CA ALA A 258 17.02 -3.47 -7.48
C ALA A 258 15.99 -3.40 -8.61
N GLY A 259 16.26 -2.71 -9.72
CA GLY A 259 15.43 -2.77 -10.93
C GLY A 259 15.33 -4.18 -11.54
N ALA A 260 16.37 -5.00 -11.40
CA ALA A 260 16.38 -6.38 -11.89
C ALA A 260 15.70 -7.38 -10.94
N SER A 261 15.83 -7.21 -9.61
CA SER A 261 15.19 -8.10 -8.63
C SER A 261 13.75 -7.69 -8.28
N LEU A 262 13.44 -6.39 -8.26
CA LEU A 262 12.06 -5.92 -8.25
C LEU A 262 11.40 -6.13 -9.60
N GLY A 263 12.12 -6.22 -10.73
CA GLY A 263 11.53 -6.62 -12.02
C GLY A 263 10.86 -8.00 -12.01
N ALA A 264 11.32 -8.92 -11.17
CA ALA A 264 10.65 -10.21 -10.96
C ALA A 264 9.45 -10.12 -10.00
N GLY A 265 9.44 -9.16 -9.07
CA GLY A 265 8.29 -8.88 -8.18
C GLY A 265 7.26 -7.91 -8.77
N LYS A 266 7.66 -7.11 -9.76
CA LYS A 266 6.83 -6.13 -10.48
C LYS A 266 5.93 -6.84 -11.49
N SER A 267 6.27 -8.06 -11.93
CA SER A 267 5.42 -8.91 -12.76
C SER A 267 4.00 -9.11 -12.19
N LEU A 268 3.82 -9.17 -10.86
CA LEU A 268 2.48 -9.33 -10.26
C LEU A 268 1.66 -8.03 -10.24
N VAL A 269 2.32 -6.89 -10.19
CA VAL A 269 1.68 -5.56 -10.11
C VAL A 269 1.48 -4.96 -11.50
N ASP A 270 2.41 -5.21 -12.42
CA ASP A 270 2.29 -4.91 -13.84
C ASP A 270 1.19 -5.79 -14.50
N ALA A 271 0.94 -7.00 -13.99
CA ALA A 271 -0.21 -7.82 -14.39
C ALA A 271 -1.57 -7.28 -13.91
N LEU A 272 -1.60 -6.29 -13.01
CA LEU A 272 -2.83 -5.72 -12.43
C LEU A 272 -3.10 -4.26 -12.82
N GLY A 273 -2.36 -3.71 -13.79
CA GLY A 273 -2.79 -2.57 -14.62
C GLY A 273 -3.42 -1.37 -13.91
N ALA A 274 -2.73 -0.75 -12.94
CA ALA A 274 -3.30 0.32 -12.13
C ALA A 274 -2.61 1.69 -12.20
N ASP A 275 -1.68 1.96 -13.14
CA ASP A 275 -0.99 3.27 -13.16
C ASP A 275 -0.94 4.00 -14.52
N GLY A 276 -1.85 3.68 -15.45
CA GLY A 276 -2.21 4.61 -16.53
C GLY A 276 -1.09 5.06 -17.47
N SER A 277 0.07 4.39 -17.49
CA SER A 277 1.16 4.74 -18.40
C SER A 277 1.37 3.67 -19.48
N ALA A 278 0.96 4.03 -20.69
CA ALA A 278 1.06 3.32 -21.96
C ALA A 278 0.41 1.93 -22.01
N ALA A 279 -0.62 1.81 -22.85
CA ALA A 279 -1.13 0.52 -23.31
C ALA A 279 0.05 -0.35 -23.78
N HIS A 280 0.34 -1.42 -23.05
CA HIS A 280 1.07 -2.53 -23.63
C HIS A 280 0.18 -3.09 -24.73
N THR A 281 0.44 -2.70 -25.97
CA THR A 281 0.03 -3.48 -27.14
C THR A 281 0.64 -4.86 -26.95
N PHE A 282 -0.16 -5.80 -26.46
CA PHE A 282 0.12 -7.22 -26.56
C PHE A 282 0.24 -7.52 -28.05
N GLY A 283 1.48 -7.55 -28.54
CA GLY A 283 1.77 -8.17 -29.82
C GLY A 283 1.31 -9.61 -29.72
N PHE A 284 0.45 -10.05 -30.63
CA PHE A 284 0.14 -11.46 -30.81
C PHE A 284 1.31 -12.22 -31.48
N ASP A 285 2.44 -11.55 -31.72
CA ASP A 285 3.57 -12.07 -32.49
C ASP A 285 4.46 -13.03 -31.68
N ASP A 286 4.27 -13.12 -30.37
CA ASP A 286 5.08 -13.88 -29.42
C ASP A 286 4.70 -15.37 -29.33
N GLY A 287 3.53 -15.77 -29.86
CA GLY A 287 3.04 -17.14 -29.76
C GLY A 287 2.65 -17.59 -28.35
N ALA A 288 2.75 -16.72 -27.34
CA ALA A 288 2.17 -16.90 -26.02
C ALA A 288 0.78 -16.24 -26.01
N SER A 289 -0.27 -17.04 -26.22
CA SER A 289 -1.63 -16.53 -26.03
C SER A 289 -1.82 -16.16 -24.56
N VAL A 290 -2.71 -15.22 -24.27
CA VAL A 290 -3.11 -14.86 -22.89
C VAL A 290 -3.60 -16.08 -22.09
N LEU A 291 -4.00 -17.16 -22.77
CA LEU A 291 -4.30 -18.46 -22.15
C LEU A 291 -3.05 -19.18 -21.61
N GLY A 292 -1.87 -18.95 -22.18
CA GLY A 292 -0.61 -19.55 -21.76
C GLY A 292 -0.06 -19.01 -20.44
N ASP A 293 -0.42 -17.79 -20.02
CA ASP A 293 0.04 -17.20 -18.75
C ASP A 293 -0.95 -17.39 -17.58
N LEU A 294 -2.14 -17.94 -17.85
CA LEU A 294 -3.06 -18.42 -16.82
C LEU A 294 -2.69 -19.83 -16.28
N ASP A 295 -1.57 -20.40 -16.76
CA ASP A 295 -1.08 -21.77 -16.54
C ASP A 295 -0.60 -22.08 -15.11
N GLY A 296 -0.59 -21.10 -14.20
CA GLY A 296 -0.19 -21.35 -12.81
C GLY A 296 -1.22 -22.13 -11.97
N THR A 297 -2.51 -21.94 -12.24
CA THR A 297 -3.60 -22.47 -11.39
C THR A 297 -4.88 -22.85 -12.13
N HIS A 298 -5.01 -22.54 -13.43
CA HIS A 298 -6.17 -22.91 -14.23
C HIS A 298 -5.97 -24.30 -14.84
N GLN A 299 -7.05 -25.11 -14.85
CA GLN A 299 -7.03 -26.52 -15.25
C GLN A 299 -6.25 -26.72 -16.55
N THR A 300 -5.16 -27.50 -16.50
CA THR A 300 -4.45 -27.93 -17.70
C THR A 300 -5.47 -28.55 -18.66
N VAL A 301 -5.59 -28.00 -19.86
CA VAL A 301 -6.47 -28.54 -20.89
C VAL A 301 -5.87 -29.88 -21.37
N HIS A 302 -6.64 -30.95 -21.27
CA HIS A 302 -6.26 -32.30 -21.67
C HIS A 302 -6.99 -32.71 -22.96
N PHE A 303 -6.23 -32.96 -24.02
CA PHE A 303 -6.71 -33.48 -25.30
C PHE A 303 -6.42 -34.98 -25.42
N LEU A 304 -7.42 -35.77 -25.82
CA LEU A 304 -7.21 -37.15 -26.26
C LEU A 304 -7.21 -37.19 -27.79
N PHE A 305 -6.04 -37.43 -28.38
CA PHE A 305 -5.88 -37.52 -29.83
C PHE A 305 -5.90 -38.97 -30.29
N ILE A 306 -6.92 -39.35 -31.06
CA ILE A 306 -7.11 -40.72 -31.55
C ILE A 306 -6.70 -40.77 -33.02
N ILE A 307 -5.76 -41.66 -33.36
CA ILE A 307 -5.29 -41.87 -34.73
C ILE A 307 -5.72 -43.26 -35.26
N PRO A 308 -6.11 -43.39 -36.53
CA PRO A 308 -6.44 -44.68 -37.12
C PRO A 308 -5.24 -45.65 -37.10
N GLU A 309 -5.50 -46.94 -36.87
CA GLU A 309 -4.49 -47.93 -36.45
C GLU A 309 -3.45 -48.30 -37.52
N ALA A 310 -3.77 -48.15 -38.80
CA ALA A 310 -2.94 -48.70 -39.88
C ALA A 310 -1.72 -47.82 -40.27
N VAL A 311 -1.37 -46.84 -39.45
CA VAL A 311 -0.15 -46.04 -39.60
C VAL A 311 0.85 -46.47 -38.53
N GLY A 312 1.81 -47.33 -38.86
CA GLY A 312 2.92 -47.74 -37.98
C GLY A 312 3.81 -46.58 -37.48
N SER A 313 3.46 -45.35 -37.82
CA SER A 313 3.97 -44.08 -37.31
C SER A 313 2.90 -43.00 -37.52
N ILE A 314 2.84 -41.98 -36.65
CA ILE A 314 2.03 -40.79 -36.87
C ILE A 314 2.41 -40.21 -38.25
N ASN A 315 1.49 -40.21 -39.21
CA ASN A 315 1.76 -39.61 -40.52
C ASN A 315 2.02 -38.10 -40.37
N ALA A 316 2.60 -37.48 -41.39
CA ALA A 316 2.96 -36.06 -41.35
C ALA A 316 1.77 -35.12 -41.05
N HIS A 317 0.52 -35.56 -41.31
CA HIS A 317 -0.68 -34.77 -41.05
C HIS A 317 -1.08 -34.83 -39.58
N ASN A 318 -1.18 -36.04 -39.02
CA ASN A 318 -1.46 -36.25 -37.61
C ASN A 318 -0.35 -35.66 -36.72
N ALA A 319 0.90 -35.62 -37.20
CA ALA A 319 2.01 -34.97 -36.50
C ALA A 319 1.85 -33.45 -36.43
N ALA A 320 1.36 -32.84 -37.51
CA ALA A 320 1.12 -31.40 -37.55
C ALA A 320 -0.11 -31.00 -36.73
N LEU A 321 -1.17 -31.81 -36.74
CA LEU A 321 -2.33 -31.67 -35.84
C LEU A 321 -1.90 -31.76 -34.38
N LEU A 322 -1.09 -32.78 -34.03
CA LEU A 322 -0.54 -32.94 -32.69
C LEU A 322 0.25 -31.71 -32.25
N ALA A 323 1.12 -31.19 -33.11
CA ALA A 323 1.90 -29.99 -32.81
C ALA A 323 1.01 -28.74 -32.60
N ALA A 324 -0.11 -28.63 -33.32
CA ALA A 324 -1.07 -27.54 -33.12
C ALA A 324 -1.81 -27.66 -31.78
N MET A 325 -2.27 -28.87 -31.41
CA MET A 325 -2.94 -29.11 -30.12
C MET A 325 -2.00 -28.92 -28.93
N GLN A 326 -0.72 -29.31 -29.04
CA GLN A 326 0.27 -29.15 -27.98
C GLN A 326 0.56 -27.68 -27.62
N LYS A 327 0.22 -26.72 -28.49
CA LYS A 327 0.28 -25.29 -28.17
C LYS A 327 -0.84 -24.84 -27.23
N LEU A 328 -1.94 -25.60 -27.17
CA LEU A 328 -3.14 -25.25 -26.41
C LEU A 328 -3.27 -26.07 -25.12
N GLY A 329 -2.56 -27.19 -24.98
CA GLY A 329 -2.66 -28.04 -23.79
C GLY A 329 -1.90 -29.36 -23.90
N SER A 330 -2.11 -30.23 -22.91
CA SER A 330 -1.50 -31.56 -22.86
C SER A 330 -2.23 -32.53 -23.77
N VAL A 331 -1.52 -33.21 -24.66
CA VAL A 331 -2.11 -34.13 -25.64
C VAL A 331 -1.66 -35.55 -25.38
N HIS A 332 -2.60 -36.46 -25.13
CA HIS A 332 -2.36 -37.90 -25.10
C HIS A 332 -2.77 -38.50 -26.44
N THR A 333 -1.83 -39.12 -27.16
CA THR A 333 -2.14 -39.82 -28.41
C THR A 333 -2.35 -41.31 -28.17
N ILE A 334 -3.47 -41.86 -28.67
CA ILE A 334 -3.75 -43.30 -28.66
C ILE A 334 -4.08 -43.77 -30.07
N THR A 335 -3.88 -45.06 -30.34
CA THR A 335 -4.35 -45.64 -31.59
C THR A 335 -5.83 -45.98 -31.50
N GLN A 336 -6.47 -46.12 -32.68
CA GLN A 336 -7.84 -46.59 -32.79
C GLN A 336 -8.06 -47.97 -32.15
N ALA A 337 -7.04 -48.85 -32.09
CA ALA A 337 -7.14 -50.14 -31.40
C ALA A 337 -7.24 -49.99 -29.88
N ASP A 338 -6.60 -48.96 -29.33
CA ASP A 338 -6.51 -48.75 -27.88
C ASP A 338 -7.76 -48.03 -27.33
N ALA A 339 -8.50 -47.32 -28.19
CA ALA A 339 -9.65 -46.51 -27.78
C ALA A 339 -10.74 -47.30 -27.02
N PRO A 340 -11.10 -48.56 -27.36
CA PRO A 340 -12.08 -49.32 -26.60
C PRO A 340 -11.67 -49.64 -25.16
N ASP A 341 -10.38 -49.87 -24.93
CA ASP A 341 -9.84 -50.33 -23.64
C ASP A 341 -9.21 -49.18 -22.83
N PHE A 342 -9.26 -47.95 -23.32
CA PHE A 342 -8.62 -46.80 -22.66
C PHE A 342 -9.42 -46.36 -21.42
N PRO A 343 -8.85 -46.47 -20.20
CA PRO A 343 -9.62 -46.31 -18.96
C PRO A 343 -9.95 -44.86 -18.58
N ASN A 344 -9.23 -43.89 -19.17
CA ASN A 344 -9.18 -42.51 -18.66
C ASN A 344 -9.99 -41.51 -19.49
N PHE A 345 -10.90 -41.95 -20.36
CA PHE A 345 -11.72 -41.05 -21.21
C PHE A 345 -12.32 -39.84 -20.46
N PRO A 346 -12.90 -39.98 -19.24
CA PRO A 346 -13.49 -38.86 -18.51
C PRO A 346 -12.50 -37.76 -18.05
N GLU A 347 -11.19 -38.01 -18.08
CA GLU A 347 -10.17 -37.04 -17.65
C GLU A 347 -9.85 -35.98 -18.73
N TYR A 348 -10.32 -36.19 -19.96
CA TYR A 348 -10.03 -35.32 -21.09
C TYR A 348 -11.15 -34.30 -21.31
N ASN A 349 -10.77 -33.09 -21.70
CA ASN A 349 -11.70 -32.02 -22.03
C ASN A 349 -12.27 -32.21 -23.44
N VAL A 350 -11.40 -32.55 -24.39
CA VAL A 350 -11.74 -32.66 -25.81
C VAL A 350 -11.11 -33.93 -26.39
N VAL A 351 -11.89 -34.68 -27.17
CA VAL A 351 -11.38 -35.78 -28.00
C VAL A 351 -11.21 -35.28 -29.43
N VAL A 352 -10.05 -35.53 -30.04
CA VAL A 352 -9.77 -35.18 -31.42
C VAL A 352 -9.54 -36.46 -32.23
N CYS A 353 -10.33 -36.67 -33.27
CA CYS A 353 -10.17 -37.76 -34.22
C CYS A 353 -9.34 -37.29 -35.42
N GLY A 354 -8.15 -37.89 -35.58
CA GLY A 354 -7.20 -37.56 -36.64
C GLY A 354 -7.66 -37.95 -38.05
N THR A 355 -6.80 -37.69 -39.04
CA THR A 355 -7.08 -38.03 -40.45
C THR A 355 -6.78 -39.50 -40.74
N ASP A 356 -7.61 -40.08 -41.61
CA ASP A 356 -7.56 -41.49 -42.02
C ASP A 356 -6.47 -41.75 -43.07
N ASN A 357 -6.04 -40.72 -43.82
CA ASN A 357 -5.08 -40.71 -44.94
C ASN A 357 -4.95 -42.05 -45.69
N GLY A 358 -6.09 -42.65 -46.06
CA GLY A 358 -6.16 -43.91 -46.82
C GLY A 358 -6.36 -45.19 -46.00
N THR A 359 -6.58 -45.09 -44.70
CA THR A 359 -6.89 -46.20 -43.79
C THR A 359 -8.21 -45.95 -43.08
N VAL A 360 -9.24 -46.69 -43.45
CA VAL A 360 -10.64 -46.41 -43.07
C VAL A 360 -10.86 -46.66 -41.57
N TRP A 361 -11.51 -45.70 -40.90
CA TRP A 361 -12.06 -45.89 -39.56
C TRP A 361 -13.02 -47.09 -39.51
N THR A 362 -12.90 -47.95 -38.51
CA THR A 362 -13.81 -49.09 -38.32
C THR A 362 -14.90 -48.75 -37.30
N THR A 363 -16.12 -49.21 -37.58
CA THR A 363 -17.30 -48.92 -36.76
C THR A 363 -17.21 -49.45 -35.32
N SER A 364 -16.48 -50.54 -35.09
CA SER A 364 -16.33 -51.11 -33.75
C SER A 364 -15.50 -50.24 -32.81
N ASN A 365 -14.59 -49.41 -33.35
CA ASN A 365 -13.54 -48.79 -32.54
C ASN A 365 -13.83 -47.32 -32.17
N LEU A 366 -14.82 -46.71 -32.82
CA LEU A 366 -15.30 -45.37 -32.48
C LEU A 366 -16.53 -45.40 -31.56
N ALA A 367 -17.08 -46.58 -31.25
CA ALA A 367 -18.25 -46.72 -30.38
C ALA A 367 -18.06 -46.08 -28.99
N HIS A 368 -16.83 -46.08 -28.48
CA HIS A 368 -16.48 -45.45 -27.20
C HIS A 368 -16.42 -43.92 -27.28
N VAL A 369 -16.00 -43.38 -28.44
CA VAL A 369 -16.01 -41.94 -28.70
C VAL A 369 -17.43 -41.40 -28.75
N LEU A 370 -18.38 -42.19 -29.26
CA LEU A 370 -19.80 -41.83 -29.25
C LEU A 370 -20.34 -41.63 -27.82
N LEU A 371 -19.85 -42.42 -26.87
CA LEU A 371 -20.24 -42.35 -25.46
C LEU A 371 -19.52 -41.24 -24.68
N PHE A 372 -18.53 -40.57 -25.27
CA PHE A 372 -17.79 -39.51 -24.60
C PHE A 372 -18.70 -38.30 -24.31
N GLN A 373 -18.71 -37.86 -23.06
CA GLN A 373 -19.60 -36.79 -22.60
C GLN A 373 -19.08 -35.38 -22.90
N GLY A 374 -17.79 -35.23 -23.22
CA GLY A 374 -17.21 -33.97 -23.64
C GLY A 374 -17.33 -33.74 -25.15
N ASP A 375 -16.59 -32.74 -25.60
CA ASP A 375 -16.57 -32.29 -26.99
C ASP A 375 -15.69 -33.18 -27.86
N VAL A 376 -16.13 -33.43 -29.10
CA VAL A 376 -15.39 -34.25 -30.07
C VAL A 376 -15.14 -33.45 -31.35
N LEU A 377 -13.89 -33.33 -31.76
CA LEU A 377 -13.47 -32.70 -33.01
C LEU A 377 -13.00 -33.74 -34.02
N CYS A 378 -13.65 -33.78 -35.18
CA CYS A 378 -13.36 -34.71 -36.26
C CYS A 378 -12.67 -33.97 -37.41
N VAL A 379 -11.49 -34.45 -37.80
CA VAL A 379 -10.78 -33.94 -38.99
C VAL A 379 -11.15 -34.76 -40.24
N ASP A 380 -11.65 -35.98 -40.03
CA ASP A 380 -11.97 -36.93 -41.10
C ASP A 380 -13.49 -37.12 -41.30
N ALA A 381 -13.93 -37.20 -42.57
CA ALA A 381 -15.33 -37.37 -42.92
C ALA A 381 -15.88 -38.75 -42.51
N THR A 382 -15.06 -39.81 -42.56
CA THR A 382 -15.47 -41.15 -42.15
C THR A 382 -15.69 -41.20 -40.63
N ALA A 383 -14.81 -40.56 -39.85
CA ALA A 383 -15.00 -40.42 -38.40
C ALA A 383 -16.25 -39.60 -38.06
N ALA A 384 -16.46 -38.47 -38.76
CA ALA A 384 -17.65 -37.63 -38.57
C ALA A 384 -18.95 -38.38 -38.89
N THR A 385 -18.99 -39.10 -40.01
CA THR A 385 -20.14 -39.96 -40.39
C THR A 385 -20.43 -41.01 -39.32
N PHE A 386 -19.38 -41.65 -38.78
CA PHE A 386 -19.55 -42.64 -37.72
C PHE A 386 -20.08 -42.03 -36.41
N LEU A 387 -19.61 -40.83 -36.07
CA LEU A 387 -20.08 -40.05 -34.93
C LEU A 387 -21.42 -39.37 -35.21
N GLN A 388 -22.13 -39.85 -36.23
CA GLN A 388 -23.51 -39.47 -36.56
C GLN A 388 -23.63 -37.98 -36.90
N MET A 389 -22.56 -37.39 -37.44
CA MET A 389 -22.57 -36.05 -38.03
C MET A 389 -22.97 -36.17 -39.52
N GLY A 390 -24.28 -36.20 -39.79
CA GLY A 390 -24.89 -36.51 -41.11
C GLY A 390 -24.65 -37.96 -41.60
N THR A 391 -25.38 -38.63 -42.50
CA THR A 391 -26.79 -38.64 -42.95
C THR A 391 -27.27 -40.10 -43.06
N ASP A 392 -28.59 -40.33 -43.00
CA ASP A 392 -29.39 -40.84 -44.14
C ASP A 392 -30.87 -40.45 -43.94
N GLY A 393 -31.42 -39.68 -44.88
CA GLY A 393 -32.84 -39.39 -45.00
C GLY A 393 -33.45 -39.80 -46.34
N GLY A 394 -32.88 -40.78 -47.05
CA GLY A 394 -33.51 -41.50 -48.17
C GLY A 394 -33.80 -40.70 -49.45
N ASP A 395 -33.62 -39.38 -49.47
CA ASP A 395 -33.89 -38.53 -50.63
C ASP A 395 -32.60 -38.01 -51.26
N ALA A 396 -32.03 -38.84 -52.15
CA ALA A 396 -30.83 -38.51 -52.91
C ALA A 396 -30.94 -37.22 -53.77
N ALA A 397 -32.13 -36.61 -53.89
CA ALA A 397 -32.35 -35.40 -54.65
C ALA A 397 -32.19 -34.10 -53.84
N ALA A 398 -32.19 -34.13 -52.50
CA ALA A 398 -32.13 -32.96 -51.61
C ALA A 398 -30.78 -32.82 -50.87
N LYS A 399 -29.68 -33.22 -51.51
CA LYS A 399 -28.35 -33.22 -50.89
C LYS A 399 -27.81 -31.82 -50.70
N THR A 400 -27.54 -31.43 -49.46
CA THR A 400 -26.58 -30.35 -49.16
C THR A 400 -25.23 -31.01 -48.94
N VAL A 401 -24.49 -31.26 -50.04
CA VAL A 401 -23.12 -31.76 -49.94
C VAL A 401 -22.23 -30.65 -49.42
N ALA A 402 -21.65 -30.86 -48.25
CA ALA A 402 -20.77 -29.94 -47.59
C ALA A 402 -19.35 -30.14 -48.13
N ASN A 403 -18.95 -29.32 -49.12
CA ASN A 403 -17.58 -29.30 -49.63
C ASN A 403 -16.74 -28.39 -48.71
N GLY A 404 -15.58 -28.87 -48.24
CA GLY A 404 -14.61 -27.99 -47.59
C GLY A 404 -14.27 -26.81 -48.50
N ILE A 405 -14.39 -25.60 -47.98
CA ILE A 405 -14.31 -24.38 -48.79
C ILE A 405 -12.85 -23.90 -48.80
N PRO A 406 -12.24 -23.72 -49.99
CA PRO A 406 -10.82 -23.41 -50.07
C PRO A 406 -10.49 -21.97 -49.68
N GLU A 407 -11.47 -21.11 -49.35
CA GLU A 407 -11.28 -19.68 -49.13
C GLU A 407 -12.14 -19.14 -47.95
N VAL A 408 -11.58 -18.22 -47.15
CA VAL A 408 -12.23 -17.45 -46.06
C VAL A 408 -12.26 -15.97 -46.44
N LYS A 409 -13.37 -15.26 -46.27
CA LYS A 409 -13.41 -13.81 -46.53
C LYS A 409 -12.80 -12.98 -45.39
N ALA A 410 -12.13 -11.87 -45.70
CA ALA A 410 -11.52 -11.02 -44.66
C ALA A 410 -12.55 -10.29 -43.76
N THR A 411 -13.75 -10.00 -44.29
CA THR A 411 -14.87 -9.37 -43.56
C THR A 411 -15.57 -10.33 -42.58
N VAL A 412 -15.02 -11.53 -42.42
CA VAL A 412 -15.69 -12.72 -41.85
C VAL A 412 -14.91 -13.23 -40.63
N LEU A 413 -14.05 -12.41 -40.02
CA LEU A 413 -13.34 -12.74 -38.77
C LEU A 413 -13.86 -11.86 -37.62
N GLY A 414 -15.14 -12.04 -37.27
CA GLY A 414 -15.83 -11.19 -36.30
C GLY A 414 -15.55 -11.51 -34.83
N ILE A 415 -15.20 -12.75 -34.48
CA ILE A 415 -14.83 -13.16 -33.11
C ILE A 415 -13.78 -14.27 -33.22
N GLY A 416 -12.56 -14.04 -32.70
CA GLY A 416 -11.63 -15.11 -32.32
C GLY A 416 -10.35 -15.32 -33.16
N ALA A 417 -10.22 -14.81 -34.38
CA ALA A 417 -8.98 -14.94 -35.17
C ALA A 417 -8.24 -13.59 -35.23
N HIS A 418 -7.48 -13.27 -34.18
CA HIS A 418 -6.64 -12.06 -34.13
C HIS A 418 -5.20 -12.39 -34.60
N GLY A 419 -4.53 -11.43 -35.26
CA GLY A 419 -3.10 -11.56 -35.62
C GLY A 419 -2.78 -11.94 -37.08
N PHE A 420 -3.76 -12.14 -37.95
CA PHE A 420 -3.50 -12.38 -39.37
C PHE A 420 -3.35 -11.05 -40.14
N THR A 421 -2.12 -10.67 -40.48
CA THR A 421 -1.84 -9.47 -41.30
C THR A 421 -1.83 -9.80 -42.80
N GLY A 422 -2.28 -8.87 -43.63
CA GLY A 422 -2.21 -9.00 -45.10
C GLY A 422 -3.36 -9.77 -45.77
N LEU A 423 -4.48 -10.00 -45.06
CA LEU A 423 -5.68 -10.56 -45.68
C LEU A 423 -6.25 -9.58 -46.72
N ALA A 424 -6.53 -10.08 -47.93
CA ALA A 424 -7.15 -9.29 -48.98
C ALA A 424 -8.63 -9.05 -48.67
N VAL A 425 -9.14 -7.85 -49.01
CA VAL A 425 -10.58 -7.58 -49.03
C VAL A 425 -11.22 -8.54 -50.03
N GLY A 426 -12.00 -9.52 -49.53
CA GLY A 426 -12.53 -10.62 -50.33
C GLY A 426 -12.05 -11.98 -49.82
N ALA A 427 -12.09 -12.99 -50.70
CA ALA A 427 -11.81 -14.39 -50.37
C ALA A 427 -10.29 -14.65 -50.27
N ASN A 428 -9.85 -15.30 -49.19
CA ASN A 428 -8.47 -15.64 -48.89
C ASN A 428 -8.36 -17.15 -48.82
N THR A 429 -7.54 -17.76 -49.67
CA THR A 429 -7.37 -19.22 -49.66
C THR A 429 -6.90 -19.72 -48.28
N VAL A 430 -7.36 -20.88 -47.83
CA VAL A 430 -6.92 -21.55 -46.58
C VAL A 430 -5.98 -22.74 -46.82
N ALA A 431 -5.83 -23.13 -48.08
CA ALA A 431 -4.99 -24.25 -48.49
C ALA A 431 -4.27 -23.94 -49.80
N ASP A 432 -3.22 -24.70 -50.09
CA ASP A 432 -2.50 -24.62 -51.35
C ASP A 432 -3.39 -25.06 -52.53
N ALA A 433 -3.12 -24.52 -53.71
CA ALA A 433 -3.87 -24.85 -54.93
C ALA A 433 -3.80 -26.36 -55.23
N GLY A 434 -4.96 -26.98 -55.49
CA GLY A 434 -5.07 -28.42 -55.78
C GLY A 434 -5.21 -29.31 -54.54
N THR A 435 -5.37 -28.73 -53.35
CA THR A 435 -5.68 -29.48 -52.12
C THR A 435 -7.04 -30.16 -52.22
N THR A 436 -7.09 -31.46 -51.93
CA THR A 436 -8.34 -32.22 -51.83
C THR A 436 -8.95 -32.02 -50.44
N PHE A 437 -10.23 -31.67 -50.40
CA PHE A 437 -11.00 -31.49 -49.17
C PHE A 437 -11.84 -32.71 -48.86
N ASN A 438 -12.06 -32.97 -47.58
CA ASN A 438 -13.03 -33.97 -47.16
C ASN A 438 -14.44 -33.44 -47.44
N THR A 439 -15.33 -34.33 -47.85
CA THR A 439 -16.72 -34.01 -48.15
C THR A 439 -17.60 -34.77 -47.19
N LEU A 440 -18.48 -34.07 -46.48
CA LEU A 440 -19.44 -34.66 -45.56
C LEU A 440 -20.86 -34.39 -46.08
N ASP A 441 -21.73 -35.39 -46.04
CA ASP A 441 -23.14 -35.24 -46.42
C ASP A 441 -23.96 -34.88 -45.17
N MET A 442 -24.57 -33.69 -45.15
CA MET A 442 -25.30 -33.13 -43.99
C MET A 442 -26.80 -32.94 -44.26
N SER A 443 -27.39 -33.69 -45.19
CA SER A 443 -28.79 -33.55 -45.62
C SER A 443 -29.90 -33.88 -44.58
N ASP A 444 -29.60 -33.97 -43.28
CA ASP A 444 -30.59 -34.25 -42.22
C ASP A 444 -31.08 -32.94 -41.56
N ALA A 445 -32.37 -32.87 -41.22
CA ALA A 445 -33.04 -31.64 -40.79
C ALA A 445 -32.65 -31.17 -39.37
N ASP A 446 -32.19 -32.08 -38.52
CA ASP A 446 -31.79 -31.81 -37.13
C ASP A 446 -30.28 -31.50 -36.98
N VAL A 447 -29.52 -31.57 -38.07
CA VAL A 447 -28.13 -31.08 -38.12
C VAL A 447 -28.18 -29.60 -38.43
N THR A 448 -28.59 -28.82 -37.44
CA THR A 448 -28.69 -27.36 -37.53
C THR A 448 -27.31 -26.70 -37.46
N GLU A 449 -27.06 -25.89 -38.50
CA GLU A 449 -26.07 -24.82 -38.60
C GLU A 449 -24.68 -25.18 -39.17
N THR A 450 -24.51 -24.78 -40.43
CA THR A 450 -23.21 -24.40 -40.99
C THR A 450 -22.75 -23.15 -40.24
N PHE A 451 -21.49 -23.08 -39.79
CA PHE A 451 -20.92 -21.79 -39.39
C PHE A 451 -20.90 -20.87 -40.60
N HIS A 452 -21.89 -20.00 -40.69
CA HIS A 452 -21.85 -18.83 -41.56
C HIS A 452 -21.27 -17.70 -40.74
N VAL A 453 -20.11 -17.21 -41.15
CA VAL A 453 -19.61 -15.98 -40.59
C VAL A 453 -19.99 -14.86 -41.58
N PHE A 454 -20.71 -13.84 -41.09
CA PHE A 454 -21.32 -12.78 -41.90
C PHE A 454 -20.74 -11.41 -41.54
N GLU A 455 -20.61 -10.53 -42.54
CA GLU A 455 -20.80 -9.09 -42.38
C GLU A 455 -21.78 -8.61 -43.48
N THR A 456 -22.50 -7.54 -43.15
CA THR A 456 -23.58 -6.91 -43.90
C THR A 456 -23.18 -6.54 -45.34
N SER A 457 -23.98 -7.02 -46.30
CA SER A 457 -24.03 -6.71 -47.74
C SER A 457 -23.14 -7.54 -48.71
N ASP A 458 -23.79 -8.57 -49.27
CA ASP A 458 -23.55 -9.30 -50.54
C ASP A 458 -22.36 -10.27 -50.76
N ALA A 459 -22.77 -11.44 -51.27
CA ALA A 459 -22.06 -12.64 -51.76
C ALA A 459 -21.38 -13.54 -50.71
N ASN A 460 -22.03 -14.67 -50.42
CA ASN A 460 -21.58 -15.73 -49.49
C ASN A 460 -20.21 -16.31 -49.87
N THR A 461 -19.35 -16.51 -48.87
CA THR A 461 -18.21 -17.45 -48.96
C THR A 461 -18.14 -18.11 -47.60
N ASP A 462 -18.86 -19.21 -47.49
CA ASP A 462 -18.99 -19.97 -46.26
C ASP A 462 -17.64 -20.65 -45.96
N VAL A 463 -17.31 -20.95 -44.71
CA VAL A 463 -16.21 -21.87 -44.38
C VAL A 463 -16.89 -22.97 -43.63
N LEU A 464 -17.15 -24.08 -44.33
CA LEU A 464 -18.01 -25.10 -43.77
C LEU A 464 -17.26 -25.91 -42.71
N ILE A 465 -17.55 -25.57 -41.46
CA ILE A 465 -17.29 -26.38 -40.28
C ILE A 465 -18.65 -26.96 -39.91
N GLY A 466 -18.76 -28.28 -39.87
CA GLY A 466 -19.97 -28.94 -39.40
C GLY A 466 -20.00 -28.89 -37.88
N LEU A 467 -21.11 -28.42 -37.30
CA LEU A 467 -21.26 -28.45 -35.84
C LEU A 467 -22.59 -29.10 -35.48
N LEU A 468 -22.57 -29.92 -34.44
CA LEU A 468 -23.76 -30.41 -33.77
C LEU A 468 -23.66 -30.03 -32.29
N TYR A 469 -24.43 -29.04 -31.87
CA TYR A 469 -24.47 -28.60 -30.48
C TYR A 469 -25.25 -29.58 -29.61
N LYS A 470 -24.78 -29.85 -28.40
CA LYS A 470 -25.54 -30.58 -27.37
C LYS A 470 -26.88 -29.92 -27.07
N ARG A 471 -26.92 -28.59 -27.08
CA ARG A 471 -28.12 -27.77 -26.94
C ARG A 471 -28.23 -26.85 -28.15
N GLN A 472 -29.31 -27.03 -28.90
CA GLN A 472 -29.59 -26.20 -30.07
C GLN A 472 -29.93 -24.76 -29.64
N PRO A 473 -29.76 -23.76 -30.53
CA PRO A 473 -30.08 -22.36 -30.23
C PRO A 473 -31.53 -22.12 -29.76
N ASP A 474 -32.46 -22.99 -30.17
CA ASP A 474 -33.86 -22.96 -29.74
C ASP A 474 -34.09 -23.59 -28.35
N GLY A 475 -33.03 -24.07 -27.69
CA GLY A 475 -33.04 -24.75 -26.40
C GLY A 475 -33.32 -26.26 -26.48
N GLY A 476 -33.58 -26.79 -27.68
CA GLY A 476 -33.72 -28.22 -27.94
C GLY A 476 -32.46 -29.00 -27.61
N ALA A 477 -32.60 -30.31 -27.39
CA ALA A 477 -31.44 -31.20 -27.33
C ALA A 477 -30.90 -31.42 -28.75
N GLY A 478 -29.58 -31.42 -28.92
CA GLY A 478 -28.96 -31.87 -30.15
C GLY A 478 -29.14 -33.37 -30.30
N VAL A 479 -29.57 -33.81 -31.47
CA VAL A 479 -29.90 -35.21 -31.74
C VAL A 479 -29.04 -35.69 -32.92
N GLY A 480 -28.42 -36.87 -32.78
CA GLY A 480 -27.71 -37.52 -33.88
C GLY A 480 -28.66 -38.13 -34.91
N VAL A 481 -28.12 -38.63 -36.01
CA VAL A 481 -28.92 -39.25 -37.11
C VAL A 481 -29.73 -40.48 -36.68
N ASP A 482 -29.45 -41.06 -35.52
CA ASP A 482 -30.19 -42.18 -34.95
C ASP A 482 -31.35 -41.76 -34.03
N GLY A 483 -31.57 -40.45 -33.85
CA GLY A 483 -32.59 -39.89 -32.97
C GLY A 483 -32.18 -39.86 -31.48
N VAL A 484 -30.90 -40.10 -31.15
CA VAL A 484 -30.38 -40.06 -29.77
C VAL A 484 -29.74 -38.71 -29.45
N GLU A 485 -29.99 -38.20 -28.23
CA GLU A 485 -29.36 -36.96 -27.75
C GLU A 485 -27.83 -37.13 -27.66
N ILE A 486 -27.08 -36.22 -28.28
CA ILE A 486 -25.62 -36.22 -28.19
C ILE A 486 -25.16 -35.74 -26.81
N SER A 487 -24.14 -36.40 -26.27
CA SER A 487 -23.67 -36.19 -24.90
C SER A 487 -22.81 -34.92 -24.71
N GLY A 488 -22.18 -34.43 -25.78
CA GLY A 488 -21.35 -33.21 -25.86
C GLY A 488 -21.32 -32.66 -27.29
N ASN A 489 -20.75 -31.48 -27.52
CA ASN A 489 -20.74 -30.90 -28.87
C ASN A 489 -19.87 -31.74 -29.82
N ARG A 490 -20.20 -31.71 -31.11
CA ARG A 490 -19.45 -32.43 -32.16
C ARG A 490 -19.06 -31.45 -33.25
N TYR A 491 -17.76 -31.34 -33.51
CA TYR A 491 -17.15 -30.43 -34.48
C TYR A 491 -16.59 -31.24 -35.64
N PHE A 492 -16.79 -30.78 -36.86
CA PHE A 492 -16.21 -31.33 -38.08
C PHE A 492 -15.45 -30.22 -38.79
N TYR A 493 -14.14 -30.36 -38.85
CA TYR A 493 -13.29 -29.33 -39.44
C TYR A 493 -13.28 -29.39 -40.97
N GLY A 494 -13.32 -30.60 -41.55
CA GLY A 494 -13.46 -30.85 -43.00
C GLY A 494 -12.38 -30.29 -43.93
N CYS A 495 -11.47 -29.47 -43.42
CA CYS A 495 -10.55 -28.73 -44.25
C CYS A 495 -9.27 -29.55 -44.49
N ALA A 496 -9.10 -29.95 -45.77
CA ALA A 496 -8.02 -30.76 -46.34
C ALA A 496 -7.79 -32.16 -45.71
N PHE A 497 -7.49 -33.14 -46.57
CA PHE A 497 -6.95 -34.45 -46.11
C PHE A 497 -5.62 -34.30 -45.34
N SER A 498 -4.96 -33.15 -45.49
CA SER A 498 -3.61 -32.85 -45.01
C SER A 498 -3.55 -31.50 -44.29
N PHE A 499 -3.24 -31.50 -43.00
CA PHE A 499 -2.99 -30.26 -42.25
C PHE A 499 -1.80 -29.46 -42.80
N ASN A 500 -0.80 -30.14 -43.38
CA ASN A 500 0.36 -29.49 -44.03
C ASN A 500 0.02 -28.84 -45.37
N ALA A 501 -1.13 -29.17 -45.96
CA ALA A 501 -1.61 -28.51 -47.18
C ALA A 501 -2.37 -27.22 -46.83
N LEU A 502 -2.59 -26.95 -45.54
CA LEU A 502 -3.19 -25.71 -45.06
C LEU A 502 -2.12 -24.65 -44.91
N ASN A 503 -2.46 -23.45 -45.36
CA ASN A 503 -1.64 -22.28 -45.10
C ASN A 503 -1.88 -21.77 -43.67
N VAL A 504 -1.21 -20.68 -43.30
CA VAL A 504 -1.28 -20.09 -41.95
C VAL A 504 -2.71 -19.75 -41.52
N LEU A 505 -3.55 -19.27 -42.45
CA LEU A 505 -4.95 -18.96 -42.17
C LEU A 505 -5.76 -20.23 -41.88
N GLY A 506 -5.61 -21.27 -42.71
CA GLY A 506 -6.25 -22.56 -42.46
C GLY A 506 -5.85 -23.13 -41.11
N GLN A 507 -4.56 -23.15 -40.78
CA GLN A 507 -4.11 -23.62 -39.46
C GLN A 507 -4.70 -22.80 -38.30
N GLY A 508 -4.89 -21.50 -38.49
CA GLY A 508 -5.57 -20.62 -37.53
C GLY A 508 -7.03 -20.98 -37.28
N VAL A 509 -7.78 -21.35 -38.33
CA VAL A 509 -9.19 -21.76 -38.20
C VAL A 509 -9.31 -23.05 -37.37
N PHE A 510 -8.39 -24.00 -37.56
CA PHE A 510 -8.33 -25.21 -36.72
C PHE A 510 -8.10 -24.88 -35.24
N SER A 511 -7.15 -24.00 -34.95
CA SER A 511 -6.86 -23.56 -33.58
C SER A 511 -8.07 -22.90 -32.93
N LEU A 512 -8.78 -22.04 -33.66
CA LEU A 512 -10.00 -21.40 -33.17
C LEU A 512 -11.08 -22.42 -32.79
N LEU A 513 -11.23 -23.50 -33.57
CA LEU A 513 -12.20 -24.55 -33.23
C LEU A 513 -11.82 -25.35 -31.99
N LEU A 514 -10.54 -25.63 -31.81
CA LEU A 514 -10.05 -26.26 -30.58
C LEU A 514 -10.33 -25.37 -29.37
N GLU A 515 -10.06 -24.07 -29.48
CA GLU A 515 -10.36 -23.11 -28.42
C GLU A 515 -11.86 -23.04 -28.11
N LEU A 516 -12.72 -23.05 -29.14
CA LEU A 516 -14.17 -23.08 -28.97
C LEU A 516 -14.63 -24.36 -28.22
N ALA A 517 -14.08 -25.52 -28.59
CA ALA A 517 -14.37 -26.79 -27.91
C ALA A 517 -13.93 -26.76 -26.44
N VAL A 518 -12.75 -26.22 -26.15
CA VAL A 518 -12.25 -26.06 -24.78
C VAL A 518 -13.13 -25.11 -23.97
N GLN A 519 -13.49 -23.95 -24.53
CA GLN A 519 -14.36 -22.97 -23.87
C GLN A 519 -15.71 -23.58 -23.52
N SER A 520 -16.32 -24.31 -24.44
CA SER A 520 -17.58 -25.02 -24.24
C SER A 520 -17.52 -25.92 -23.00
N THR A 521 -16.42 -26.68 -22.83
CA THR A 521 -16.25 -27.60 -21.69
C THR A 521 -15.89 -26.92 -20.37
N THR A 522 -15.40 -25.68 -20.40
CA THR A 522 -14.92 -24.92 -19.23
C THR A 522 -15.92 -23.89 -18.70
N THR A 523 -17.12 -23.79 -19.30
CA THR A 523 -18.22 -22.85 -18.95
C THR A 523 -18.74 -22.90 -17.49
N GLY A 524 -18.14 -23.72 -16.60
CA GLY A 524 -18.35 -23.67 -15.15
C GLY A 524 -17.44 -22.69 -14.39
N LEU A 525 -16.44 -22.08 -15.03
CA LEU A 525 -15.60 -21.04 -14.42
C LEU A 525 -16.38 -19.72 -14.33
N SER A 526 -17.29 -19.63 -13.35
CA SER A 526 -17.74 -18.33 -12.87
C SER A 526 -16.52 -17.64 -12.24
N ILE A 527 -15.90 -16.71 -12.97
CA ILE A 527 -14.94 -15.80 -12.36
C ILE A 527 -15.74 -14.92 -11.40
N THR A 528 -15.79 -15.31 -10.13
CA THR A 528 -16.31 -14.45 -9.06
C THR A 528 -15.19 -13.47 -8.72
N LEU A 529 -15.17 -12.34 -9.42
CA LEU A 529 -14.32 -11.20 -9.05
C LEU A 529 -14.92 -10.57 -7.78
N ALA A 530 -14.48 -11.05 -6.61
CA ALA A 530 -14.83 -10.47 -5.32
C ALA A 530 -13.75 -9.47 -4.90
N GLY A 531 -14.05 -8.18 -5.07
CA GLY A 531 -13.28 -7.01 -4.68
C GLY A 531 -14.02 -5.77 -5.17
N ASP A 532 -13.86 -4.59 -4.57
CA ASP A 532 -14.46 -3.36 -5.11
C ASP A 532 -13.81 -3.04 -6.45
N ILE A 533 -14.49 -3.44 -7.53
CA ILE A 533 -14.07 -3.23 -8.91
C ILE A 533 -14.41 -1.78 -9.30
N GLY A 534 -13.55 -0.84 -8.93
CA GLY A 534 -13.43 0.42 -9.65
C GLY A 534 -12.77 0.14 -11.00
N ASP A 535 -13.40 0.56 -12.10
CA ASP A 535 -12.86 0.61 -13.48
C ASP A 535 -12.87 -0.60 -14.41
N VAL A 536 -13.40 -1.78 -14.05
CA VAL A 536 -13.66 -2.85 -15.06
C VAL A 536 -15.06 -2.72 -15.65
N LYS A 537 -15.36 -1.60 -16.31
CA LYS A 537 -16.65 -1.41 -16.99
C LYS A 537 -16.62 -1.31 -18.52
N THR A 538 -15.48 -1.52 -19.17
CA THR A 538 -15.42 -1.29 -20.63
C THR A 538 -14.62 -2.29 -21.47
N GLU A 539 -13.97 -3.31 -20.89
CA GLU A 539 -13.13 -4.22 -21.70
C GLU A 539 -13.65 -5.67 -21.83
N ILE A 540 -14.58 -6.12 -20.98
CA ILE A 540 -15.10 -7.50 -21.05
C ILE A 540 -16.27 -7.64 -22.04
N PHE A 541 -16.90 -6.53 -22.43
CA PHE A 541 -17.81 -6.50 -23.57
C PHE A 541 -17.18 -5.64 -24.64
N GLY A 542 -16.79 -6.27 -25.75
CA GLY A 542 -16.13 -5.61 -26.87
C GLY A 542 -16.76 -4.26 -27.18
N ASN A 543 -15.95 -3.22 -27.05
CA ASN A 543 -16.07 -1.92 -27.69
C ASN A 543 -17.43 -1.63 -28.37
N GLN A 544 -18.47 -1.37 -27.58
CA GLN A 544 -19.70 -0.74 -28.07
C GLN A 544 -19.56 0.80 -28.19
N SER A 545 -18.33 1.34 -28.21
CA SER A 545 -18.10 2.79 -28.29
C SER A 545 -18.43 3.38 -29.67
N SER A 546 -18.76 2.58 -30.67
CA SER A 546 -19.26 3.07 -31.95
C SER A 546 -20.76 3.41 -31.94
N GLU A 547 -21.52 3.03 -30.89
CA GLU A 547 -22.95 3.35 -30.80
C GLU A 547 -23.30 4.50 -29.83
N PHE A 548 -22.35 4.92 -28.97
CA PHE A 548 -22.53 6.13 -28.16
C PHE A 548 -21.73 7.27 -28.77
N ASN A 549 -22.45 8.11 -29.53
CA ASN A 549 -21.96 9.36 -30.08
C ASN A 549 -21.21 10.14 -28.99
N ASN A 550 -19.97 10.55 -29.29
CA ASN A 550 -18.99 11.14 -28.38
C ASN A 550 -19.35 12.58 -27.93
N GLY A 551 -20.63 12.83 -27.65
CA GLY A 551 -21.13 14.07 -27.09
C GLY A 551 -20.81 14.14 -25.61
N ASN A 552 -20.13 15.22 -25.19
CA ASN A 552 -19.87 15.51 -23.78
C ASN A 552 -21.18 15.32 -22.97
N PRO A 553 -21.23 14.37 -22.02
CA PRO A 553 -22.47 14.04 -21.28
C PRO A 553 -23.00 15.23 -20.48
N MET A 554 -22.14 16.20 -20.14
CA MET A 554 -22.53 17.45 -19.50
C MET A 554 -23.28 18.39 -20.46
N VAL A 555 -22.95 18.37 -21.75
CA VAL A 555 -23.64 19.14 -22.80
C VAL A 555 -25.02 18.54 -23.10
N GLU A 556 -25.18 17.22 -23.10
CA GLU A 556 -26.50 16.60 -23.24
C GLU A 556 -27.42 16.86 -22.04
N TYR A 557 -26.86 16.88 -20.82
CA TYR A 557 -27.58 17.24 -19.60
C TYR A 557 -28.02 18.72 -19.59
N LEU A 558 -27.11 19.65 -19.93
CA LEU A 558 -27.40 21.09 -19.98
C LEU A 558 -28.33 21.47 -21.15
N THR A 559 -28.34 20.71 -22.25
CA THR A 559 -29.21 20.98 -23.41
C THR A 559 -30.59 20.32 -23.32
N GLY A 560 -30.87 19.56 -22.27
CA GLY A 560 -32.21 18.99 -22.00
C GLY A 560 -32.69 17.97 -23.03
N ARG A 561 -31.78 17.35 -23.80
CA ARG A 561 -32.15 16.29 -24.75
C ARG A 561 -32.38 14.99 -23.98
N ASN A 562 -33.65 14.64 -23.81
CA ASN A 562 -34.07 13.30 -23.41
C ASN A 562 -33.81 12.32 -24.56
N SER A 563 -32.58 11.84 -24.72
CA SER A 563 -32.31 10.61 -25.46
C SER A 563 -32.72 9.43 -24.59
N SER A 564 -33.44 8.48 -25.17
CA SER A 564 -34.21 7.42 -24.47
C SER A 564 -33.36 6.33 -23.79
N GLY A 565 -32.13 6.62 -23.36
CA GLY A 565 -31.21 5.68 -22.72
C GLY A 565 -30.59 6.14 -21.39
N THR A 566 -30.70 7.42 -21.01
CA THR A 566 -30.00 7.98 -19.84
C THR A 566 -30.96 8.38 -18.73
N ARG A 567 -31.72 7.42 -18.19
CA ARG A 567 -32.31 7.62 -16.87
C ARG A 567 -31.20 7.47 -15.83
N LEU A 568 -30.72 8.60 -15.29
CA LEU A 568 -29.96 8.62 -14.04
C LEU A 568 -30.67 7.73 -13.03
N ALA A 569 -29.94 6.75 -12.48
CA ALA A 569 -30.46 5.86 -11.46
C ALA A 569 -31.05 6.72 -10.33
N ILE A 570 -32.33 6.49 -10.04
CA ILE A 570 -33.08 7.23 -9.02
C ILE A 570 -32.30 7.15 -7.70
N GLY A 571 -31.83 8.29 -7.19
CA GLY A 571 -31.18 8.40 -5.87
C GLY A 571 -29.71 8.86 -5.86
N LYS A 572 -29.07 9.07 -7.01
CA LYS A 572 -27.71 9.63 -7.08
C LYS A 572 -27.78 11.16 -7.17
N SER A 573 -27.10 11.86 -6.27
CA SER A 573 -27.07 13.33 -6.27
C SER A 573 -26.10 13.85 -7.33
N LEU A 574 -26.19 15.13 -7.72
CA LEU A 574 -25.21 15.76 -8.61
C LEU A 574 -23.77 15.60 -8.07
N TYR A 575 -23.64 15.46 -6.75
CA TYR A 575 -22.40 15.16 -6.04
C TYR A 575 -21.79 13.80 -6.38
N ASP A 576 -22.61 12.77 -6.66
CA ASP A 576 -22.13 11.45 -7.07
C ASP A 576 -21.64 11.44 -8.52
N VAL A 577 -22.19 12.31 -9.37
CA VAL A 577 -21.79 12.42 -10.78
C VAL A 577 -20.48 13.18 -10.91
N LEU A 578 -20.27 14.21 -10.10
CA LEU A 578 -19.03 14.97 -10.05
C LEU A 578 -17.90 14.23 -9.33
N GLY A 579 -18.23 13.38 -8.35
CA GLY A 579 -17.23 12.65 -7.56
C GLY A 579 -16.56 11.47 -8.26
N ALA A 580 -17.19 10.89 -9.28
CA ALA A 580 -16.68 9.68 -9.94
C ALA A 580 -16.12 9.90 -11.36
N ALA A 581 -16.42 11.04 -12.00
CA ALA A 581 -16.05 11.28 -13.41
C ALA A 581 -14.84 12.23 -13.59
N TYR A 582 -14.21 12.68 -12.49
CA TYR A 582 -13.16 13.72 -12.52
C TYR A 582 -11.81 13.28 -11.95
N VAL A 583 -11.59 11.98 -11.87
CA VAL A 583 -10.28 11.42 -11.52
C VAL A 583 -9.71 10.90 -12.83
N ASP A 584 -8.64 11.53 -13.32
CA ASP A 584 -7.89 10.95 -14.44
C ASP A 584 -7.26 9.62 -14.01
N ALA A 585 -6.80 8.83 -14.99
CA ALA A 585 -6.18 7.53 -14.73
C ALA A 585 -4.91 7.60 -13.83
N GLY A 586 -4.44 8.79 -13.44
CA GLY A 586 -3.34 9.02 -12.51
C GLY A 586 -3.77 9.32 -11.07
N GLY A 587 -5.05 9.28 -10.73
CA GLY A 587 -5.52 9.53 -9.36
C GLY A 587 -5.38 10.99 -8.90
N GLY A 588 -5.12 11.91 -9.83
CA GLY A 588 -5.00 13.35 -9.57
C GLY A 588 -6.22 14.12 -10.08
N LEU A 589 -6.54 15.24 -9.44
CA LEU A 589 -7.39 16.27 -10.03
C LEU A 589 -6.61 16.87 -11.21
N GLY A 590 -6.86 16.40 -12.43
CA GLY A 590 -6.18 16.85 -13.64
C GLY A 590 -6.20 18.38 -13.74
N THR A 591 -5.05 19.01 -13.50
CA THR A 591 -4.90 20.47 -13.42
C THR A 591 -5.09 21.16 -14.76
N ASP A 592 -5.08 20.41 -15.85
CA ASP A 592 -5.05 20.93 -17.20
C ASP A 592 -6.41 21.51 -17.63
N ASN A 593 -7.51 21.08 -16.98
CA ASN A 593 -8.84 21.65 -17.19
C ASN A 593 -9.30 22.57 -16.07
N ILE A 594 -8.67 22.55 -14.87
CA ILE A 594 -9.07 23.44 -13.77
C ILE A 594 -8.97 24.90 -14.20
N ALA A 595 -7.91 25.30 -14.91
CA ALA A 595 -7.78 26.67 -15.39
C ALA A 595 -8.88 27.05 -16.40
N ALA A 596 -9.29 26.12 -17.27
CA ALA A 596 -10.34 26.35 -18.26
C ALA A 596 -11.74 26.37 -17.61
N ASP A 597 -12.00 25.47 -16.68
CA ASP A 597 -13.26 25.37 -15.94
C ASP A 597 -13.43 26.55 -14.97
N LEU A 598 -12.36 26.96 -14.28
CA LEU A 598 -12.37 28.16 -13.44
C LEU A 598 -12.58 29.41 -14.32
N ALA A 599 -12.00 29.46 -15.52
CA ALA A 599 -12.25 30.55 -16.46
C ALA A 599 -13.71 30.55 -16.97
N LEU A 600 -14.32 29.39 -17.17
CA LEU A 600 -15.74 29.29 -17.53
C LEU A 600 -16.65 29.75 -16.37
N VAL A 601 -16.38 29.31 -15.14
CA VAL A 601 -17.11 29.75 -13.94
C VAL A 601 -16.90 31.24 -13.71
N HIS A 602 -15.69 31.75 -13.86
CA HIS A 602 -15.39 33.18 -13.76
C HIS A 602 -16.16 33.98 -14.83
N ASN A 603 -16.21 33.49 -16.08
CA ASN A 603 -17.01 34.11 -17.14
C ASN A 603 -18.54 34.02 -16.89
N LEU A 604 -18.99 33.08 -16.06
CA LEU A 604 -20.40 32.93 -15.66
C LEU A 604 -20.76 33.82 -14.47
N VAL A 605 -19.80 34.14 -13.60
CA VAL A 605 -19.99 34.90 -12.36
C VAL A 605 -19.60 36.38 -12.52
N ASP A 606 -18.73 36.70 -13.48
CA ASP A 606 -18.27 38.06 -13.71
C ASP A 606 -19.39 38.97 -14.21
N SER A 607 -19.50 40.14 -13.59
CA SER A 607 -20.30 41.24 -14.11
C SER A 607 -19.64 41.82 -15.35
N ALA A 608 -20.39 42.02 -16.43
CA ALA A 608 -19.90 42.72 -17.62
C ALA A 608 -20.32 44.19 -17.60
N GLU A 609 -19.37 45.10 -17.81
CA GLU A 609 -19.58 46.54 -17.95
C GLU A 609 -19.46 46.95 -19.42
N THR A 610 -20.49 47.64 -19.94
CA THR A 610 -20.44 48.30 -21.25
C THR A 610 -20.61 49.80 -21.03
N ALA A 611 -19.52 50.54 -21.18
CA ALA A 611 -19.50 51.98 -21.02
C ALA A 611 -18.94 52.66 -22.27
N GLY A 612 -19.44 53.86 -22.57
CA GLY A 612 -18.93 54.65 -23.69
C GLY A 612 -19.77 55.88 -23.98
N PRO A 613 -19.30 56.77 -24.86
CA PRO A 613 -20.13 57.83 -25.41
C PRO A 613 -21.03 57.27 -26.50
N PHE A 614 -22.33 57.43 -26.35
CA PHE A 614 -23.28 57.27 -27.43
C PHE A 614 -23.25 58.52 -28.31
N SER A 615 -22.86 58.34 -29.57
CA SER A 615 -22.84 59.41 -30.57
C SER A 615 -24.24 59.56 -31.16
N TYR A 616 -25.07 60.42 -30.59
CA TYR A 616 -26.38 60.70 -31.15
C TYR A 616 -26.21 61.36 -32.52
N LEU A 617 -26.69 60.68 -33.57
CA LEU A 617 -26.68 61.22 -34.92
C LEU A 617 -27.89 62.13 -35.05
N ASP A 618 -27.66 63.37 -35.44
CA ASP A 618 -28.72 64.35 -35.64
C ASP A 618 -29.63 63.93 -36.82
N ALA A 619 -30.63 63.11 -36.53
CA ALA A 619 -31.46 62.41 -37.53
C ALA A 619 -32.96 62.46 -37.22
N GLY A 620 -33.39 63.19 -36.18
CA GLY A 620 -34.81 63.39 -35.84
C GLY A 620 -35.60 62.12 -35.51
N GLY A 621 -34.91 61.01 -35.22
CA GLY A 621 -35.47 59.69 -34.98
C GLY A 621 -35.03 59.08 -33.64
N GLU A 622 -35.81 58.11 -33.18
CA GLU A 622 -35.43 57.25 -32.06
C GLU A 622 -34.20 56.41 -32.43
N GLN A 623 -33.16 56.48 -31.62
CA GLN A 623 -31.91 55.76 -31.83
C GLN A 623 -31.60 54.82 -30.69
N THR A 624 -30.99 53.68 -31.01
CA THR A 624 -30.55 52.70 -30.03
C THR A 624 -29.24 53.15 -29.40
N VAL A 625 -29.27 53.34 -28.08
CA VAL A 625 -28.10 53.65 -27.27
C VAL A 625 -27.30 52.37 -27.02
N VAL A 626 -28.00 51.32 -26.58
CA VAL A 626 -27.43 50.00 -26.26
C VAL A 626 -28.51 48.93 -26.41
N GLU A 627 -28.12 47.74 -26.87
CA GLU A 627 -28.97 46.54 -26.96
C GLU A 627 -28.21 45.35 -26.37
N ASP A 628 -28.86 44.63 -25.45
CA ASP A 628 -28.36 43.36 -24.91
C ASP A 628 -29.32 42.24 -25.36
N THR A 629 -28.77 41.28 -26.09
CA THR A 629 -29.52 40.15 -26.66
C THR A 629 -29.40 38.88 -25.83
N ALA A 630 -28.75 38.91 -24.66
CA ALA A 630 -28.57 37.72 -23.86
C ALA A 630 -29.88 37.16 -23.31
N VAL A 631 -29.90 35.83 -23.18
CA VAL A 631 -31.05 35.04 -22.72
C VAL A 631 -30.89 34.51 -21.29
N THR A 632 -29.75 34.79 -20.65
CA THR A 632 -29.53 34.42 -19.25
C THR A 632 -30.15 35.47 -18.32
N ARG A 633 -30.64 35.02 -17.16
CA ARG A 633 -31.24 35.92 -16.16
C ARG A 633 -30.16 36.81 -15.56
N ARG A 634 -30.33 38.13 -15.64
CA ARG A 634 -29.35 39.12 -15.21
C ARG A 634 -30.02 40.26 -14.45
N ARG A 635 -29.29 40.86 -13.52
CA ARG A 635 -29.57 42.21 -13.01
C ARG A 635 -28.83 43.20 -13.92
N ILE A 636 -29.54 44.20 -14.40
CA ILE A 636 -29.05 45.24 -15.28
C ILE A 636 -29.12 46.56 -14.52
N THR A 637 -28.02 47.31 -14.51
CA THR A 637 -27.98 48.69 -14.00
C THR A 637 -27.54 49.60 -15.14
N VAL A 638 -28.39 50.56 -15.50
CA VAL A 638 -28.17 51.50 -16.60
C VAL A 638 -28.02 52.90 -16.01
N ASN A 639 -26.94 53.59 -16.38
CA ASN A 639 -26.73 55.01 -16.12
C ASN A 639 -26.56 55.70 -17.47
N PHE A 640 -27.42 56.66 -17.80
CA PHE A 640 -27.37 57.39 -19.06
C PHE A 640 -27.44 58.90 -18.79
N ASP A 641 -26.32 59.60 -19.02
CA ASP A 641 -26.11 60.98 -18.62
C ASP A 641 -26.43 61.96 -19.76
N LEU A 642 -27.57 62.63 -19.65
CA LEU A 642 -28.09 63.59 -20.62
C LEU A 642 -27.65 65.04 -20.35
N THR A 643 -26.68 65.28 -19.46
CA THR A 643 -26.18 66.64 -19.15
C THR A 643 -25.61 67.37 -20.37
N THR A 644 -25.18 66.63 -21.39
CA THR A 644 -24.65 67.19 -22.64
C THR A 644 -25.73 67.61 -23.64
N MET A 645 -26.99 67.27 -23.38
CA MET A 645 -28.13 67.62 -24.21
C MET A 645 -28.64 69.02 -23.91
N THR A 646 -29.00 69.72 -24.98
CA THR A 646 -29.53 71.09 -24.99
C THR A 646 -31.02 71.17 -25.30
N LEU A 647 -31.63 70.08 -25.78
CA LEU A 647 -33.06 69.93 -26.03
C LEU A 647 -33.69 68.80 -25.22
N ASN A 648 -35.01 68.91 -24.99
CA ASN A 648 -35.78 67.88 -24.29
C ASN A 648 -35.79 66.60 -25.12
N GLY A 649 -35.91 65.45 -24.47
CA GLY A 649 -35.96 64.16 -25.15
C GLY A 649 -36.73 63.11 -24.36
N THR A 650 -36.79 61.91 -24.88
CA THR A 650 -37.43 60.76 -24.25
C THR A 650 -36.49 59.57 -24.29
N VAL A 651 -36.21 59.01 -23.12
CA VAL A 651 -35.48 57.76 -22.96
C VAL A 651 -36.51 56.65 -22.84
N ARG A 652 -36.35 55.56 -23.60
CA ARG A 652 -37.22 54.39 -23.50
C ARG A 652 -36.40 53.14 -23.25
N LEU A 653 -36.82 52.35 -22.28
CA LEU A 653 -36.35 51.01 -22.07
C LEU A 653 -37.34 50.05 -22.74
N HIS A 654 -36.87 49.28 -23.72
CA HIS A 654 -37.67 48.29 -24.42
C HIS A 654 -37.28 46.87 -23.99
N MET A 655 -38.26 45.98 -23.83
CA MET A 655 -38.06 44.55 -23.59
C MET A 655 -38.64 43.71 -24.73
N LYS A 656 -37.96 42.63 -25.09
CA LYS A 656 -38.33 41.76 -26.20
C LYS A 656 -39.34 40.69 -25.75
N VAL A 657 -40.58 40.77 -26.24
CA VAL A 657 -41.69 39.89 -25.81
C VAL A 657 -41.82 38.62 -26.64
N ASP A 658 -41.40 38.67 -27.90
CA ASP A 658 -41.29 37.52 -28.80
C ASP A 658 -39.98 37.66 -29.59
N GLY A 659 -39.51 36.58 -30.23
CA GLY A 659 -38.22 36.55 -30.94
C GLY A 659 -37.95 37.68 -31.96
N SER A 660 -38.94 38.54 -32.25
CA SER A 660 -38.85 39.71 -33.13
C SER A 660 -39.33 41.05 -32.53
N THR A 661 -40.21 41.07 -31.53
CA THR A 661 -40.96 42.26 -31.12
C THR A 661 -40.48 42.84 -29.78
N TYR A 662 -40.22 44.15 -29.77
CA TYR A 662 -39.93 44.93 -28.56
C TYR A 662 -41.15 45.73 -28.10
N VAL A 663 -41.39 45.79 -26.79
CA VAL A 663 -42.40 46.65 -26.16
C VAL A 663 -41.74 47.63 -25.19
N ILE A 664 -42.31 48.82 -25.05
CA ILE A 664 -41.85 49.80 -24.06
C ILE A 664 -42.14 49.26 -22.66
N TYR A 665 -41.08 49.10 -21.88
CA TYR A 665 -41.14 48.67 -20.49
C TYR A 665 -41.14 49.87 -19.54
N ASP A 666 -40.31 50.87 -19.83
CA ASP A 666 -40.27 52.14 -19.10
C ASP A 666 -39.99 53.31 -20.06
N GLU A 667 -40.52 54.48 -19.73
CA GLU A 667 -40.37 55.70 -20.52
C GLU A 667 -40.20 56.91 -19.59
N THR A 668 -39.10 57.63 -19.78
CA THR A 668 -38.78 58.85 -19.02
C THR A 668 -38.59 60.02 -19.97
N VAL A 669 -39.38 61.06 -19.76
CA VAL A 669 -39.24 62.32 -20.50
C VAL A 669 -38.20 63.20 -19.79
N PHE A 670 -37.14 63.53 -20.52
CA PHE A 670 -36.08 64.42 -20.09
C PHE A 670 -36.39 65.87 -20.47
N VAL A 671 -36.22 66.78 -19.51
CA VAL A 671 -36.36 68.22 -19.70
C VAL A 671 -35.06 68.91 -19.30
N VAL A 672 -34.43 69.65 -20.22
CA VAL A 672 -33.07 70.21 -20.07
C VAL A 672 -32.93 71.13 -18.85
N ALA A 673 -33.99 71.83 -18.46
CA ALA A 673 -34.02 72.71 -17.29
C ALA A 673 -34.29 71.98 -15.95
N GLY A 674 -34.37 70.64 -15.97
CA GLY A 674 -34.60 69.81 -14.79
C GLY A 674 -33.35 69.57 -13.95
N ALA A 675 -33.54 69.30 -12.65
CA ALA A 675 -32.45 69.00 -11.71
C ALA A 675 -31.87 67.58 -11.88
N GLU A 676 -32.61 66.67 -12.52
CA GLU A 676 -32.19 65.31 -12.80
C GLU A 676 -31.91 65.17 -14.30
N GLN A 677 -30.63 65.12 -14.66
CA GLN A 677 -30.16 64.97 -16.04
C GLN A 677 -29.57 63.59 -16.32
N ALA A 678 -29.92 62.59 -15.51
CA ALA A 678 -29.48 61.21 -15.68
C ALA A 678 -30.69 60.27 -15.67
N PHE A 679 -30.66 59.25 -16.54
CA PHE A 679 -31.54 58.09 -16.45
C PHE A 679 -30.78 56.96 -15.76
N ASP A 680 -31.08 56.77 -14.49
CA ASP A 680 -30.52 55.71 -13.65
C ASP A 680 -31.60 54.68 -13.36
N TYR A 681 -31.44 53.48 -13.91
CA TYR A 681 -32.47 52.44 -13.83
C TYR A 681 -31.87 51.06 -13.57
N GLN A 682 -32.49 50.31 -12.65
CA GLN A 682 -32.08 48.95 -12.32
C GLN A 682 -33.24 47.99 -12.48
N PHE A 683 -33.03 46.90 -13.21
CA PHE A 683 -34.05 45.88 -13.46
C PHE A 683 -33.44 44.49 -13.62
N THR A 684 -34.27 43.46 -13.47
CA THR A 684 -33.86 42.06 -13.66
C THR A 684 -34.62 41.48 -14.84
N THR A 685 -33.92 40.90 -15.80
CA THR A 685 -34.55 40.28 -16.98
C THR A 685 -33.75 39.06 -17.47
N ASN A 686 -34.44 38.14 -18.14
CA ASN A 686 -33.85 37.07 -18.96
C ASN A 686 -34.24 37.22 -20.45
N GLN A 687 -34.82 38.37 -20.81
CA GLN A 687 -35.23 38.72 -22.17
C GLN A 687 -34.26 39.75 -22.74
N SER A 688 -34.11 39.76 -24.07
CA SER A 688 -33.37 40.83 -24.75
C SER A 688 -34.01 42.19 -24.46
N TRP A 689 -33.19 43.22 -24.32
CA TRP A 689 -33.65 44.57 -24.03
C TRP A 689 -32.82 45.59 -24.80
N LYS A 690 -33.36 46.78 -25.01
CA LYS A 690 -32.61 47.91 -25.57
C LYS A 690 -33.02 49.23 -24.92
N LEU A 691 -32.04 50.11 -24.75
CA LEU A 691 -32.27 51.50 -24.39
C LEU A 691 -32.26 52.34 -25.66
N THR A 692 -33.26 53.19 -25.82
CA THR A 692 -33.34 54.13 -26.93
C THR A 692 -33.50 55.55 -26.43
N TYR A 693 -33.06 56.50 -27.24
CA TYR A 693 -33.22 57.93 -27.01
C TYR A 693 -33.82 58.60 -28.25
N GLN A 694 -34.78 59.50 -28.01
CA GLN A 694 -35.39 60.32 -29.04
C GLN A 694 -35.46 61.78 -28.57
N GLU A 695 -34.90 62.70 -29.33
CA GLU A 695 -35.07 64.13 -29.07
C GLU A 695 -36.49 64.62 -29.41
N SER A 696 -36.95 65.65 -28.72
CA SER A 696 -38.25 66.30 -28.99
C SER A 696 -38.21 67.28 -30.16
N ALA A 697 -37.02 67.81 -30.45
CA ALA A 697 -36.70 68.61 -31.61
C ALA A 697 -35.20 68.43 -31.93
N ASP A 698 -34.83 68.65 -33.18
CA ASP A 698 -33.48 68.53 -33.75
C ASP A 698 -32.46 69.45 -33.03
N GLU A 699 -31.39 68.86 -32.47
CA GLU A 699 -30.29 69.57 -31.78
C GLU A 699 -29.34 70.33 -32.73
N GLY A 700 -29.32 70.02 -34.04
CA GLY A 700 -28.44 70.60 -35.04
C GLY A 700 -26.96 70.23 -34.90
N ALA A 701 -26.60 69.38 -33.92
CA ALA A 701 -25.24 68.93 -33.65
C ALA A 701 -25.22 67.55 -33.00
N ALA A 702 -24.30 66.69 -33.45
CA ALA A 702 -24.05 65.40 -32.80
C ALA A 702 -23.48 65.59 -31.39
N ARG A 703 -24.00 64.83 -30.41
CA ARG A 703 -23.53 64.82 -29.02
C ARG A 703 -22.95 63.48 -28.65
N ALA A 704 -21.89 63.51 -27.85
CA ALA A 704 -21.33 62.35 -27.19
C ALA A 704 -21.95 62.23 -25.80
N ILE A 705 -22.95 61.37 -25.66
CA ILE A 705 -23.73 61.20 -24.42
C ILE A 705 -23.14 60.03 -23.63
N PRO A 706 -22.57 60.24 -22.43
CA PRO A 706 -22.03 59.15 -21.64
C PRO A 706 -23.12 58.15 -21.23
N PHE A 707 -22.83 56.86 -21.39
CA PHE A 707 -23.64 55.79 -20.81
C PHE A 707 -22.76 54.75 -20.13
N ASN A 708 -23.32 54.08 -19.14
CA ASN A 708 -22.75 52.90 -18.51
C ASN A 708 -23.85 51.86 -18.25
N VAL A 709 -23.61 50.62 -18.65
CA VAL A 709 -24.47 49.47 -18.36
C VAL A 709 -23.65 48.42 -17.64
N ILE A 710 -24.07 48.08 -16.43
CA ILE A 710 -23.50 46.97 -15.64
C ILE A 710 -24.50 45.82 -15.68
N THR A 711 -24.03 44.64 -16.09
CA THR A 711 -24.81 43.41 -16.14
C THR A 711 -24.24 42.39 -15.18
N GLU A 712 -25.05 41.92 -14.23
CA GLU A 712 -24.70 40.90 -13.24
C GLU A 712 -25.53 39.64 -13.49
N VAL A 713 -24.91 38.48 -13.63
CA VAL A 713 -25.64 37.21 -13.75
C VAL A 713 -26.27 36.86 -12.39
N LEU A 714 -27.58 36.56 -12.37
CA LEU A 714 -28.26 36.09 -11.17
C LEU A 714 -28.45 34.57 -11.28
N GLU A 715 -27.81 33.83 -10.36
CA GLU A 715 -27.92 32.36 -10.23
C GLU A 715 -29.37 31.86 -10.09
#